data_AF-A0AAV9UIS1-F1
#
_entry.id   AF-A0AAV9UIS1-F1
#
_cell.length_a   1.000
_cell.length_b   1.000
_cell.length_c   1.000
_cell.angle_alpha   90.00
_cell.angle_beta   90.00
_cell.angle_gamma   90.00
#
_symmetry.space_group_name_H-M   'P 1'
#
loop_
_entity.id
_entity.type
_entity.pdbx_description
1 polymer ?
#
loop_
_entity_poly.entity_id
_entity_poly.type
_entity_poly.pdbx_seq_one_letter_code
_entity_poly.pdbx_strand_id
1 'polypeptide(L)'
;MAPPQRGSKGSGNYLSSESYDDDASTLRNSSEEDERRPLAAQNLEAINRGVSQEYEEEHRRIFDDLDDDELVVHHTEVNMDDRDVLDSEDEREKLLSVAKDDASIFGSLGRKKGRRVLVGSMRDSYRMEEGSAKKVKVYDVDRETARRPTVIKLAVFTLALTAFLVALIGGAMQYSSSSSGFSKSILSNGTHDYHPTTILISLDGFRADFLKRGFSPTLQRFIKEGVAPAYMYPSFPSVTFPNHWTIVTGLYPESHGIVGNSFWDPEIEKEFFYTDPDRSLQPHWWGGEPLWSTAERQGVKAAVHMWPGSEMKPAPYEISYLDRFNKSEPLTMKVDRIMECLDKPIDMRPQFIASYFHHVDTAGHKYGPNSTEVNNSIKLIDGMLAHLLSDIEERNLTKVVNIVVVSDHGMATTSNDRLIFLDDIIDMKQIEFSDGWPLYGLRPKSGVNLTALHETLANEAAKSPNWDVFLRDVDMPERWHFSKSPRIAPLWIVPKTGWAIVTRPEHDPSKTNKPYSPRGLHGYDNMHPLMRSIFVARGPAFPHPPGSRVEPFGNWEVYSIICHSLGLQQSPIGNNGTMSWGTPNGGFKFTALTDDEDVNDFPAGASGTTAVPPSASGSGASSIPSDSFSPVITSSTSLGDNEKAILSHISEAKSVQADEPVTETAVTSTHPRPTVDEPATAPSSVVAPTDPAVSRPAVVDDSTGNKTEAEKQQEAEKHGFKSWLEYMKNKAKSITQSISDWWKNFWGS
;
A
#
# COMPACT_ATOMS: atom_id res chain seq x y z
N MET A 1 -62.41 -27.36 52.10
CA MET A 1 -63.76 -27.47 51.51
C MET A 1 -63.64 -27.48 49.99
N ALA A 2 -64.64 -28.01 49.28
CA ALA A 2 -64.80 -28.09 47.82
C ALA A 2 -66.32 -28.22 47.53
N PRO A 3 -66.85 -28.27 46.28
CA PRO A 3 -66.26 -28.13 44.93
C PRO A 3 -66.94 -26.89 44.23
N PRO A 4 -67.48 -26.83 42.97
CA PRO A 4 -67.44 -27.63 41.70
C PRO A 4 -66.58 -26.98 40.56
N GLN A 5 -66.04 -27.65 39.52
CA GLN A 5 -66.62 -28.39 38.36
C GLN A 5 -67.43 -27.52 37.37
N ARG A 6 -67.40 -27.64 36.02
CA ARG A 6 -66.90 -28.61 34.97
C ARG A 6 -66.51 -27.81 33.68
N GLY A 7 -65.83 -28.32 32.64
CA GLY A 7 -65.19 -29.63 32.35
C GLY A 7 -65.30 -30.05 30.85
N SER A 8 -64.53 -31.07 30.39
CA SER A 8 -64.60 -31.79 29.08
C SER A 8 -64.14 -31.02 27.81
N LYS A 9 -63.44 -31.56 26.79
CA LYS A 9 -62.71 -32.82 26.41
C LYS A 9 -61.87 -32.49 25.12
N GLY A 10 -60.81 -33.20 24.67
CA GLY A 10 -60.03 -34.34 25.19
C GLY A 10 -59.21 -35.05 24.06
N SER A 11 -58.06 -35.69 24.39
CA SER A 11 -57.14 -36.51 23.53
C SER A 11 -56.48 -35.82 22.30
N GLY A 12 -55.23 -36.13 21.86
CA GLY A 12 -54.24 -37.18 22.21
C GLY A 12 -54.11 -38.25 21.09
N ASN A 13 -52.97 -38.91 20.82
CA ASN A 13 -51.62 -38.86 21.42
C ASN A 13 -50.58 -39.64 20.55
N TYR A 14 -49.29 -39.29 20.64
CA TYR A 14 -48.06 -40.12 20.47
C TYR A 14 -47.70 -41.00 19.21
N LEU A 15 -46.40 -40.93 18.87
CA LEU A 15 -45.43 -42.00 18.50
C LEU A 15 -45.46 -42.76 17.13
N SER A 16 -44.51 -42.35 16.28
CA SER A 16 -43.39 -43.13 15.66
C SER A 16 -43.56 -44.43 14.85
N SER A 17 -42.75 -44.45 13.76
CA SER A 17 -41.87 -45.52 13.21
C SER A 17 -42.40 -46.64 12.29
N GLU A 18 -41.60 -46.83 11.22
CA GLU A 18 -41.28 -48.05 10.43
C GLU A 18 -42.10 -48.51 9.21
N SER A 19 -41.31 -49.06 8.25
CA SER A 19 -41.65 -49.82 7.04
C SER A 19 -42.53 -49.20 5.96
N TYR A 20 -41.92 -48.84 4.82
CA TYR A 20 -42.32 -49.33 3.48
C TYR A 20 -41.19 -49.05 2.46
N ASP A 21 -40.25 -50.00 2.36
CA ASP A 21 -39.56 -50.29 1.09
C ASP A 21 -40.55 -51.10 0.20
N ASP A 22 -40.38 -51.30 -1.11
CA ASP A 22 -39.23 -51.05 -2.00
C ASP A 22 -39.77 -50.80 -3.45
N ASP A 23 -38.85 -50.68 -4.42
CA ASP A 23 -38.87 -51.17 -5.82
C ASP A 23 -38.58 -50.19 -6.98
N ALA A 24 -37.97 -50.77 -8.03
CA ALA A 24 -37.90 -50.33 -9.43
C ALA A 24 -37.00 -49.12 -9.84
N SER A 25 -35.68 -49.34 -9.85
CA SER A 25 -34.73 -48.51 -10.62
C SER A 25 -34.58 -48.95 -12.10
N THR A 26 -34.88 -48.09 -13.09
CA THR A 26 -34.48 -48.31 -14.51
C THR A 26 -34.15 -47.04 -15.32
N LEU A 27 -32.85 -46.85 -15.58
CA LEU A 27 -32.21 -46.45 -16.86
C LEU A 27 -32.73 -45.26 -17.73
N ARG A 28 -31.83 -44.27 -17.89
CA ARG A 28 -31.45 -43.55 -19.13
C ARG A 28 -32.39 -42.52 -19.82
N ASN A 29 -32.11 -41.25 -19.51
CA ASN A 29 -31.44 -40.28 -20.41
C ASN A 29 -32.03 -39.98 -21.81
N SER A 30 -32.59 -38.76 -21.99
CA SER A 30 -32.15 -37.78 -23.02
C SER A 30 -32.81 -36.39 -22.85
N SER A 31 -32.00 -35.33 -22.93
CA SER A 31 -32.29 -33.95 -23.39
C SER A 31 -33.75 -33.46 -23.52
N GLU A 32 -34.13 -32.46 -22.71
CA GLU A 32 -34.85 -31.20 -23.08
C GLU A 32 -35.34 -30.45 -21.80
N GLU A 33 -34.43 -29.84 -21.02
CA GLU A 33 -34.85 -29.00 -19.87
C GLU A 33 -33.84 -27.90 -19.51
N ASP A 34 -33.46 -27.06 -20.49
CA ASP A 34 -32.66 -25.85 -20.29
C ASP A 34 -33.28 -24.64 -21.00
N GLU A 35 -34.36 -24.07 -20.43
CA GLU A 35 -34.81 -22.71 -20.77
C GLU A 35 -35.78 -22.08 -19.74
N ARG A 36 -35.51 -22.20 -18.43
CA ARG A 36 -36.28 -21.48 -17.37
C ARG A 36 -35.40 -20.90 -16.25
N ARG A 37 -34.60 -19.86 -16.57
CA ARG A 37 -34.15 -18.92 -15.53
C ARG A 37 -35.38 -18.29 -14.86
N PRO A 38 -35.44 -18.15 -13.52
CA PRO A 38 -36.53 -17.42 -12.88
C PRO A 38 -36.57 -15.96 -13.35
N LEU A 39 -37.77 -15.40 -13.59
CA LEU A 39 -37.91 -13.98 -13.97
C LEU A 39 -37.27 -13.02 -12.96
N ALA A 40 -37.20 -13.41 -11.67
CA ALA A 40 -36.48 -12.65 -10.66
C ALA A 40 -34.98 -12.50 -10.99
N ALA A 41 -34.32 -13.56 -11.45
CA ALA A 41 -32.90 -13.53 -11.82
C ALA A 41 -32.65 -12.76 -13.11
N GLN A 42 -33.54 -12.88 -14.11
CA GLN A 42 -33.44 -12.09 -15.34
C GLN A 42 -33.68 -10.59 -15.09
N ASN A 43 -34.62 -10.24 -14.21
CA ASN A 43 -34.84 -8.86 -13.80
C ASN A 43 -33.65 -8.33 -12.97
N LEU A 44 -33.02 -9.15 -12.13
CA LEU A 44 -31.82 -8.75 -11.38
C LEU A 44 -30.61 -8.57 -12.31
N GLU A 45 -30.39 -9.45 -13.29
CA GLU A 45 -29.38 -9.22 -14.34
C GLU A 45 -29.64 -7.92 -15.12
N ALA A 46 -30.90 -7.62 -15.44
CA ALA A 46 -31.25 -6.36 -16.12
C ALA A 46 -31.02 -5.13 -15.24
N ILE A 47 -31.32 -5.21 -13.94
CA ILE A 47 -31.06 -4.14 -12.97
C ILE A 47 -29.56 -3.94 -12.76
N ASN A 48 -28.79 -5.01 -12.49
CA ASN A 48 -27.35 -4.91 -12.25
C ASN A 48 -26.59 -4.44 -13.51
N ARG A 49 -27.01 -4.88 -14.71
CA ARG A 49 -26.46 -4.33 -15.97
C ARG A 49 -26.87 -2.87 -16.20
N GLY A 50 -28.09 -2.47 -15.86
CA GLY A 50 -28.56 -1.09 -15.96
C GLY A 50 -27.79 -0.15 -15.03
N VAL A 51 -27.65 -0.54 -13.75
CA VAL A 51 -26.84 0.17 -12.75
C VAL A 51 -25.38 0.21 -13.18
N SER A 52 -24.81 -0.92 -13.63
CA SER A 52 -23.42 -0.96 -14.12
C SER A 52 -23.21 -0.04 -15.33
N GLN A 53 -24.13 0.00 -16.30
CA GLN A 53 -24.03 0.91 -17.45
C GLN A 53 -24.18 2.38 -17.06
N GLU A 54 -25.16 2.74 -16.22
CA GLU A 54 -25.34 4.11 -15.72
C GLU A 54 -24.10 4.57 -14.92
N TYR A 55 -23.54 3.67 -14.12
CA TYR A 55 -22.35 3.87 -13.32
C TYR A 55 -21.06 3.96 -14.15
N GLU A 56 -20.90 3.18 -15.22
CA GLU A 56 -19.78 3.33 -16.17
C GLU A 56 -19.93 4.56 -17.07
N GLU A 57 -21.15 5.03 -17.35
CA GLU A 57 -21.38 6.32 -18.00
C GLU A 57 -21.09 7.49 -17.05
N GLU A 58 -21.48 7.43 -15.77
CA GLU A 58 -21.12 8.47 -14.78
C GLU A 58 -19.61 8.45 -14.49
N HIS A 59 -18.98 7.27 -14.42
CA HIS A 59 -17.53 7.14 -14.32
C HIS A 59 -16.82 7.80 -15.52
N ARG A 60 -17.18 7.45 -16.76
CA ARG A 60 -16.60 8.12 -17.96
C ARG A 60 -16.85 9.64 -17.94
N ARG A 61 -18.09 10.09 -17.68
CA ARG A 61 -18.43 11.52 -17.61
C ARG A 61 -17.64 12.31 -16.56
N ILE A 62 -17.16 11.67 -15.49
CA ILE A 62 -16.38 12.33 -14.44
C ILE A 62 -14.88 12.17 -14.68
N PHE A 63 -14.42 11.04 -15.23
CA PHE A 63 -13.00 10.69 -15.32
C PHE A 63 -12.37 10.88 -16.71
N ASP A 64 -13.14 10.90 -17.80
CA ASP A 64 -12.63 11.30 -19.12
C ASP A 64 -12.13 12.78 -19.06
N ASP A 65 -12.89 13.66 -18.38
CA ASP A 65 -12.52 15.06 -18.07
C ASP A 65 -11.33 15.18 -17.08
N LEU A 66 -10.84 14.07 -16.49
CA LEU A 66 -9.72 14.04 -15.52
C LEU A 66 -8.38 13.57 -16.12
N ASP A 67 -8.35 13.07 -17.36
CA ASP A 67 -7.13 12.58 -18.00
C ASP A 67 -6.41 13.62 -18.89
N ASP A 68 -7.09 14.68 -19.35
CA ASP A 68 -6.53 15.74 -20.21
C ASP A 68 -5.54 16.72 -19.51
N ASP A 69 -5.53 16.76 -18.17
CA ASP A 69 -4.59 17.58 -17.38
C ASP A 69 -3.67 16.67 -16.55
N GLU A 70 -2.68 16.05 -17.18
CA GLU A 70 -1.59 15.41 -16.43
C GLU A 70 -0.85 16.46 -15.60
N LEU A 71 -0.76 16.25 -14.28
CA LEU A 71 0.03 17.06 -13.36
C LEU A 71 1.53 16.76 -13.56
N VAL A 72 2.06 17.21 -14.70
CA VAL A 72 3.49 17.29 -14.95
C VAL A 72 4.09 18.18 -13.87
N VAL A 73 4.76 17.56 -12.91
CA VAL A 73 5.49 18.26 -11.85
C VAL A 73 6.69 18.95 -12.51
N HIS A 74 6.48 20.18 -12.96
CA HIS A 74 7.50 21.04 -13.57
C HIS A 74 8.53 21.51 -12.53
N HIS A 75 9.30 20.57 -11.99
CA HIS A 75 10.65 20.90 -11.55
C HIS A 75 11.46 21.35 -12.77
N THR A 76 12.26 22.40 -12.60
CA THR A 76 13.23 22.79 -13.62
C THR A 76 14.28 21.70 -13.77
N GLU A 77 14.34 21.07 -14.94
CA GLU A 77 15.58 20.47 -15.42
C GLU A 77 16.65 21.57 -15.42
N VAL A 78 17.67 21.42 -14.57
CA VAL A 78 18.83 22.31 -14.58
C VAL A 78 19.74 21.83 -15.71
N ASN A 79 19.50 22.34 -16.93
CA ASN A 79 20.14 21.99 -18.21
C ASN A 79 21.34 21.02 -18.09
N MET A 80 21.07 19.73 -18.26
CA MET A 80 22.10 18.71 -18.55
C MET A 80 22.26 18.54 -20.07
N ASP A 81 22.52 19.63 -20.77
CA ASP A 81 23.10 19.57 -22.12
C ASP A 81 24.54 19.03 -22.04
N ASP A 82 25.01 18.44 -23.14
CA ASP A 82 26.34 17.82 -23.30
C ASP A 82 26.67 16.61 -22.40
N ARG A 83 25.96 15.50 -22.62
CA ARG A 83 26.63 14.18 -22.67
C ARG A 83 25.93 13.15 -23.58
N ASP A 84 26.30 13.16 -24.86
CA ASP A 84 25.90 12.15 -25.83
C ASP A 84 26.28 10.71 -25.40
N VAL A 85 25.45 9.75 -25.82
CA VAL A 85 25.71 8.32 -25.68
C VAL A 85 26.76 7.88 -26.70
N LEU A 86 27.88 7.31 -26.23
CA LEU A 86 28.77 6.50 -27.05
C LEU A 86 28.91 5.09 -26.46
N ASP A 87 28.26 4.16 -27.14
CA ASP A 87 28.32 2.72 -26.90
C ASP A 87 29.65 2.13 -27.38
N SER A 88 30.39 1.44 -26.49
CA SER A 88 31.52 0.56 -26.84
C SER A 88 32.01 -0.25 -25.62
N GLU A 89 32.28 -1.55 -25.82
CA GLU A 89 32.71 -2.46 -24.73
C GLU A 89 34.23 -2.40 -24.39
N ASP A 90 35.00 -1.53 -25.04
CA ASP A 90 36.48 -1.59 -25.10
C ASP A 90 37.25 -0.92 -23.93
N GLU A 91 36.64 -0.08 -23.10
CA GLU A 91 37.35 0.62 -22.00
C GLU A 91 37.70 -0.27 -20.79
N ARG A 92 37.33 -1.57 -20.80
CA ARG A 92 37.46 -2.44 -19.61
C ARG A 92 38.87 -3.02 -19.35
N GLU A 93 39.79 -2.95 -20.31
CA GLU A 93 41.17 -3.52 -20.16
C GLU A 93 42.25 -2.53 -19.70
N LYS A 94 41.96 -1.22 -19.54
CA LYS A 94 43.01 -0.20 -19.32
C LYS A 94 43.31 0.22 -17.88
N LEU A 95 42.55 -0.25 -16.88
CA LEU A 95 42.69 0.18 -15.47
C LEU A 95 43.20 -0.93 -14.53
N LEU A 96 44.14 -1.77 -15.00
CA LEU A 96 44.77 -2.86 -14.20
C LEU A 96 46.31 -2.79 -14.13
N SER A 97 46.94 -1.65 -14.45
CA SER A 97 48.39 -1.57 -14.69
C SER A 97 49.15 -0.35 -14.12
N VAL A 98 48.62 0.31 -13.07
CA VAL A 98 49.33 1.39 -12.34
C VAL A 98 49.22 1.20 -10.81
N ALA A 99 50.15 1.79 -10.05
CA ALA A 99 50.19 1.86 -8.59
C ALA A 99 50.63 0.60 -7.81
N LYS A 100 51.84 0.12 -8.12
CA LYS A 100 52.84 -0.10 -7.06
C LYS A 100 53.83 1.06 -7.07
N ASP A 101 53.95 1.78 -5.94
CA ASP A 101 55.19 1.79 -5.15
C ASP A 101 55.11 2.78 -3.96
N ASP A 102 55.77 2.35 -2.89
CA ASP A 102 55.99 2.86 -1.53
C ASP A 102 55.59 4.28 -1.07
N ALA A 103 55.10 4.29 0.17
CA ALA A 103 54.89 5.44 1.04
C ALA A 103 56.20 6.13 1.48
N SER A 104 56.10 7.33 2.09
CA SER A 104 56.58 7.56 3.47
C SER A 104 56.35 9.00 4.01
N ILE A 105 56.59 9.16 5.33
CA ILE A 105 56.93 10.40 6.09
C ILE A 105 55.79 11.29 6.69
N PHE A 106 55.66 11.21 8.03
CA PHE A 106 55.37 12.23 9.09
C PHE A 106 54.40 13.43 8.86
N GLY A 107 53.61 13.92 9.85
CA GLY A 107 53.34 13.47 11.23
C GLY A 107 53.10 14.60 12.28
N SER A 108 52.66 14.21 13.50
CA SER A 108 52.75 14.90 14.83
C SER A 108 51.54 15.63 15.47
N LEU A 109 51.64 15.79 16.81
CA LEU A 109 50.84 16.59 17.78
C LEU A 109 49.42 16.08 18.20
N GLY A 110 49.07 15.88 19.49
CA GLY A 110 49.92 15.70 20.69
C GLY A 110 49.25 15.96 22.07
N ARG A 111 49.80 15.35 23.15
CA ARG A 111 49.59 15.62 24.61
C ARG A 111 48.18 15.29 25.18
N LYS A 112 47.97 14.64 26.33
CA LYS A 112 48.70 14.38 27.62
C LYS A 112 48.29 12.96 28.13
N LYS A 113 48.58 12.32 29.31
CA LYS A 113 49.42 12.45 30.55
C LYS A 113 49.33 11.05 31.26
N GLY A 114 50.24 10.50 32.08
CA GLY A 114 51.63 10.83 32.42
C GLY A 114 52.04 10.62 33.91
N ARG A 115 52.12 9.39 34.48
CA ARG A 115 52.62 9.16 35.88
C ARG A 115 53.21 7.76 36.22
N ARG A 116 54.56 7.70 36.29
CA ARG A 116 55.45 6.89 37.19
C ARG A 116 55.46 5.33 37.11
N VAL A 117 56.59 4.70 36.75
CA VAL A 117 57.63 4.02 37.63
C VAL A 117 57.40 2.48 37.73
N LEU A 118 58.36 1.54 37.82
CA LEU A 118 59.77 1.50 38.30
C LEU A 118 60.68 0.52 37.47
N VAL A 119 61.96 0.87 37.29
CA VAL A 119 63.21 0.12 36.89
C VAL A 119 63.16 -1.32 36.33
N GLY A 120 63.97 -1.57 35.28
CA GLY A 120 64.58 -2.88 34.97
C GLY A 120 65.55 -2.78 33.77
N SER A 121 66.86 -3.02 33.93
CA SER A 121 67.88 -2.73 32.88
C SER A 121 69.04 -3.72 32.86
N MET A 122 69.23 -4.40 31.71
CA MET A 122 70.48 -4.97 31.16
C MET A 122 70.14 -5.60 29.78
N ARG A 123 70.89 -5.51 28.66
CA ARG A 123 72.34 -5.63 28.37
C ARG A 123 72.91 -7.03 28.70
N ASP A 124 73.70 -7.69 27.85
CA ASP A 124 74.18 -7.33 26.51
C ASP A 124 74.66 -8.58 25.72
N SER A 125 74.45 -8.58 24.40
CA SER A 125 75.42 -9.04 23.38
C SER A 125 75.86 -10.53 23.18
N TYR A 126 76.34 -10.76 21.94
CA TYR A 126 77.26 -11.82 21.45
C TYR A 126 76.79 -13.28 21.24
N ARG A 127 77.67 -14.03 20.53
CA ARG A 127 77.34 -15.02 19.47
C ARG A 127 78.58 -15.90 19.20
N MET A 128 78.35 -17.15 18.76
CA MET A 128 79.35 -18.16 18.30
C MET A 128 80.10 -18.82 19.49
N GLU A 129 79.84 -20.10 19.79
CA GLU A 129 80.29 -21.36 19.14
C GLU A 129 81.65 -21.84 19.67
N GLU A 130 81.70 -23.06 20.22
CA GLU A 130 82.88 -23.94 20.06
C GLU A 130 82.60 -25.41 20.47
N GLY A 131 83.42 -26.34 19.97
CA GLY A 131 84.26 -27.07 20.93
C GLY A 131 83.88 -28.48 21.43
N SER A 132 83.43 -29.38 20.55
CA SER A 132 83.85 -30.81 20.54
C SER A 132 84.03 -31.62 21.85
N ALA A 133 83.14 -32.60 22.05
CA ALA A 133 83.40 -33.98 22.49
C ALA A 133 84.05 -34.32 23.86
N LYS A 134 83.34 -35.18 24.63
CA LYS A 134 83.72 -36.61 24.77
C LYS A 134 82.61 -37.51 25.35
N LYS A 135 82.75 -38.83 25.11
CA LYS A 135 81.80 -39.89 25.53
C LYS A 135 81.92 -40.22 27.02
N VAL A 136 80.79 -40.52 27.67
CA VAL A 136 80.69 -41.48 28.78
C VAL A 136 79.61 -42.52 28.38
N LYS A 137 79.67 -43.74 28.95
CA LYS A 137 78.92 -44.90 28.46
C LYS A 137 77.47 -44.97 28.94
N VAL A 138 76.66 -45.64 28.12
CA VAL A 138 75.32 -46.15 28.43
C VAL A 138 75.38 -47.15 29.60
N TYR A 139 74.38 -47.08 30.48
CA TYR A 139 73.72 -48.26 31.05
C TYR A 139 72.27 -48.25 30.56
N ASP A 140 71.74 -49.45 30.30
CA ASP A 140 70.40 -49.69 29.73
C ASP A 140 69.39 -50.06 30.85
N VAL A 141 68.16 -50.42 30.47
CA VAL A 141 67.06 -51.10 31.20
C VAL A 141 65.73 -50.32 31.22
N ASP A 142 64.79 -50.85 30.41
CA ASP A 142 63.34 -50.97 30.60
C ASP A 142 62.45 -49.73 30.81
N ARG A 143 62.21 -49.04 29.69
CA ARG A 143 60.91 -49.10 28.97
C ARG A 143 59.72 -49.73 29.73
N GLU A 144 58.75 -48.91 30.18
CA GLU A 144 57.35 -48.93 29.68
C GLU A 144 56.42 -47.84 30.25
N THR A 145 55.26 -47.65 29.58
CA THR A 145 54.11 -46.78 29.92
C THR A 145 54.30 -45.25 29.98
N ALA A 146 53.64 -44.52 29.05
CA ALA A 146 52.91 -43.23 29.27
C ALA A 146 52.60 -42.45 27.96
N ARG A 147 51.79 -43.00 27.04
CA ARG A 147 51.22 -42.25 25.89
C ARG A 147 49.69 -42.31 25.86
N ARG A 148 49.01 -41.64 26.80
CA ARG A 148 47.53 -41.58 26.87
C ARG A 148 46.82 -40.21 27.14
N PRO A 149 47.47 -39.04 27.35
CA PRO A 149 46.71 -37.81 27.64
C PRO A 149 45.98 -37.21 26.42
N THR A 150 46.46 -37.44 25.19
CA THR A 150 45.91 -36.82 23.97
C THR A 150 44.65 -37.51 23.45
N VAL A 151 44.60 -38.85 23.46
CA VAL A 151 43.46 -39.61 22.93
C VAL A 151 42.19 -39.35 23.75
N ILE A 152 42.31 -39.25 25.08
CA ILE A 152 41.18 -38.97 25.97
C ILE A 152 40.66 -37.54 25.72
N LYS A 153 41.54 -36.54 25.58
CA LYS A 153 41.13 -35.17 25.24
C LYS A 153 40.42 -35.09 23.88
N LEU A 154 40.93 -35.79 22.87
CA LEU A 154 40.30 -35.84 21.55
C LEU A 154 38.91 -36.50 21.61
N ALA A 155 38.77 -37.61 22.34
CA ALA A 155 37.50 -38.30 22.52
C ALA A 155 36.46 -37.46 23.29
N VAL A 156 36.89 -36.72 24.33
CA VAL A 156 36.01 -35.77 25.04
C VAL A 156 35.58 -34.63 24.11
N PHE A 157 36.47 -34.12 23.26
CA PHE A 157 36.13 -33.07 22.29
C PHE A 157 35.16 -33.54 21.21
N THR A 158 35.35 -34.73 20.62
CA THR A 158 34.39 -35.27 19.65
C THR A 158 33.05 -35.61 20.30
N LEU A 159 33.02 -36.09 21.54
CA LEU A 159 31.77 -36.39 22.25
C LEU A 159 31.01 -35.10 22.61
N ALA A 160 31.72 -34.04 23.03
CA ALA A 160 31.13 -32.71 23.23
C ALA A 160 30.62 -32.08 21.93
N LEU A 161 31.39 -32.16 20.84
CA LEU A 161 30.97 -31.67 19.51
C LEU A 161 29.76 -32.46 18.97
N THR A 162 29.72 -33.78 19.20
CA THR A 162 28.59 -34.63 18.82
C THR A 162 27.35 -34.27 19.64
N ALA A 163 27.48 -34.06 20.96
CA ALA A 163 26.38 -33.61 21.81
C ALA A 163 25.87 -32.21 21.40
N PHE A 164 26.76 -31.29 21.01
CA PHE A 164 26.39 -29.97 20.49
C PHE A 164 25.67 -30.06 19.13
N LEU A 165 26.14 -30.91 18.21
CA LEU A 165 25.46 -31.16 16.93
C LEU A 165 24.10 -31.84 17.12
N VAL A 166 23.99 -32.80 18.05
CA VAL A 166 22.69 -33.42 18.41
C VAL A 166 21.76 -32.40 19.09
N ALA A 167 22.28 -31.47 19.88
CA ALA A 167 21.49 -30.38 20.45
C ALA A 167 21.04 -29.35 19.40
N LEU A 168 21.88 -29.05 18.39
CA LEU A 168 21.50 -28.21 17.25
C LEU A 168 20.47 -28.88 16.34
N ILE A 169 20.65 -30.18 16.03
CA ILE A 169 19.68 -30.96 15.25
C ILE A 169 18.37 -31.11 16.04
N GLY A 170 18.46 -31.42 17.34
CA GLY A 170 17.30 -31.46 18.24
C GLY A 170 16.57 -30.12 18.28
N GLY A 171 17.30 -29.01 18.43
CA GLY A 171 16.74 -27.66 18.40
C GLY A 171 16.11 -27.29 17.06
N ALA A 172 16.74 -27.65 15.93
CA ALA A 172 16.19 -27.42 14.59
C ALA A 172 14.97 -28.31 14.28
N MET A 173 14.96 -29.56 14.75
CA MET A 173 13.80 -30.46 14.64
C MET A 173 12.67 -30.03 15.58
N GLN A 174 12.98 -29.58 16.80
CA GLN A 174 12.02 -28.99 17.73
C GLN A 174 11.43 -27.70 17.14
N TYR A 175 12.25 -26.84 16.53
CA TYR A 175 11.80 -25.62 15.85
C TYR A 175 10.89 -25.96 14.66
N SER A 176 11.31 -26.87 13.78
CA SER A 176 10.55 -27.34 12.62
C SER A 176 9.23 -28.00 13.02
N SER A 177 9.21 -28.85 14.04
CA SER A 177 7.97 -29.46 14.58
C SER A 177 7.17 -28.54 15.52
N SER A 178 7.74 -27.41 15.95
CA SER A 178 7.03 -26.29 16.58
C SER A 178 6.48 -25.29 15.56
N SER A 179 6.60 -25.57 14.25
CA SER A 179 5.58 -25.11 13.32
C SER A 179 4.26 -25.80 13.70
N SER A 180 3.53 -25.17 14.62
CA SER A 180 2.10 -25.39 14.81
C SER A 180 1.44 -25.00 13.49
N GLY A 181 1.41 -25.96 12.54
CA GLY A 181 1.05 -25.71 11.16
C GLY A 181 -0.26 -24.94 11.10
N PHE A 182 -0.25 -23.80 10.41
CA PHE A 182 -1.39 -22.89 10.39
C PHE A 182 -2.61 -23.62 9.85
N SER A 183 -3.46 -24.07 10.78
CA SER A 183 -4.60 -24.94 10.46
C SER A 183 -5.69 -24.05 9.88
N LYS A 184 -5.58 -23.81 8.57
CA LYS A 184 -6.56 -23.03 7.82
C LYS A 184 -7.93 -23.62 8.06
N SER A 185 -8.76 -22.93 8.84
CA SER A 185 -10.13 -23.39 9.09
C SER A 185 -10.86 -23.48 7.76
N ILE A 186 -11.65 -24.55 7.61
CA ILE A 186 -12.56 -24.68 6.48
C ILE A 186 -13.91 -24.12 6.93
N LEU A 187 -14.36 -23.12 6.19
CA LEU A 187 -15.68 -22.50 6.29
C LEU A 187 -16.46 -22.89 5.03
N SER A 188 -17.78 -22.82 5.07
CA SER A 188 -18.61 -23.09 3.88
C SER A 188 -19.71 -22.06 3.75
N ASN A 189 -19.98 -21.63 2.51
CA ASN A 189 -21.14 -20.81 2.19
C ASN A 189 -22.40 -21.66 1.89
N GLY A 190 -22.30 -23.00 2.03
CA GLY A 190 -23.36 -23.97 1.71
C GLY A 190 -23.30 -24.54 0.28
N THR A 191 -22.41 -24.03 -0.58
CA THR A 191 -22.16 -24.56 -1.93
C THR A 191 -20.70 -24.97 -2.15
N HIS A 192 -19.76 -24.20 -1.59
CA HIS A 192 -18.32 -24.40 -1.72
C HIS A 192 -17.65 -24.20 -0.36
N ASP A 193 -16.49 -24.83 -0.20
CA ASP A 193 -15.60 -24.65 0.95
C ASP A 193 -14.63 -23.48 0.71
N TYR A 194 -14.29 -22.79 1.79
CA TYR A 194 -13.48 -21.57 1.85
C TYR A 194 -12.51 -21.61 3.03
N HIS A 195 -11.51 -20.74 2.99
CA HIS A 195 -10.75 -20.32 4.15
C HIS A 195 -11.17 -18.89 4.55
N PRO A 196 -10.92 -18.45 5.80
CA PRO A 196 -11.08 -17.05 6.18
C PRO A 196 -10.33 -16.14 5.20
N THR A 197 -11.03 -15.17 4.64
CA THR A 197 -10.49 -14.23 3.65
C THR A 197 -10.55 -12.81 4.21
N THR A 198 -9.55 -11.97 3.94
CA THR A 198 -9.57 -10.55 4.27
C THR A 198 -9.32 -9.73 3.01
N ILE A 199 -10.26 -8.83 2.71
CA ILE A 199 -10.19 -7.85 1.62
C ILE A 199 -9.80 -6.50 2.21
N LEU A 200 -8.68 -5.94 1.78
CA LEU A 200 -8.20 -4.60 2.14
C LEU A 200 -8.43 -3.65 0.96
N ILE A 201 -9.24 -2.62 1.17
CA ILE A 201 -9.64 -1.62 0.18
C ILE A 201 -9.05 -0.28 0.60
N SER A 202 -8.19 0.32 -0.22
CA SER A 202 -7.70 1.68 0.01
C SER A 202 -8.41 2.68 -0.89
N LEU A 203 -8.98 3.72 -0.27
CA LEU A 203 -9.67 4.83 -0.91
C LEU A 203 -8.79 6.07 -0.79
N ASP A 204 -7.99 6.35 -1.80
CA ASP A 204 -6.97 7.41 -1.77
C ASP A 204 -7.57 8.78 -1.45
N GLY A 205 -6.91 9.54 -0.59
CA GLY A 205 -7.31 10.90 -0.20
C GLY A 205 -8.67 11.02 0.50
N PHE A 206 -9.32 9.91 0.90
CA PHE A 206 -10.62 9.94 1.56
C PHE A 206 -10.49 10.47 3.01
N ARG A 207 -10.63 11.79 3.14
CA ARG A 207 -10.55 12.55 4.39
C ARG A 207 -11.70 12.18 5.34
N ALA A 208 -11.43 12.06 6.63
CA ALA A 208 -12.39 11.54 7.61
C ALA A 208 -13.73 12.32 7.72
N ASP A 209 -13.73 13.63 7.49
CA ASP A 209 -14.96 14.45 7.50
C ASP A 209 -15.88 14.19 6.28
N PHE A 210 -15.37 13.57 5.20
CA PHE A 210 -16.18 13.27 4.01
C PHE A 210 -17.36 12.33 4.36
N LEU A 211 -17.17 11.46 5.36
CA LEU A 211 -18.23 10.61 5.94
C LEU A 211 -19.44 11.43 6.45
N LYS A 212 -19.22 12.66 6.92
CA LYS A 212 -20.24 13.54 7.50
C LYS A 212 -21.05 14.32 6.45
N ARG A 213 -20.71 14.20 5.15
CA ARG A 213 -21.37 14.93 4.06
C ARG A 213 -22.70 14.33 3.59
N GLY A 214 -23.03 13.12 4.03
CA GLY A 214 -24.24 12.41 3.62
C GLY A 214 -24.17 11.73 2.23
N PHE A 215 -23.02 11.79 1.54
CA PHE A 215 -22.83 11.18 0.22
C PHE A 215 -22.37 9.71 0.25
N SER A 216 -22.01 9.18 1.43
CA SER A 216 -21.58 7.79 1.62
C SER A 216 -22.47 7.00 2.59
N PRO A 217 -23.74 6.72 2.22
CA PRO A 217 -24.68 5.99 3.09
C PRO A 217 -24.25 4.54 3.36
N THR A 218 -23.64 3.86 2.40
CA THR A 218 -23.18 2.46 2.54
C THR A 218 -22.01 2.37 3.51
N LEU A 219 -21.02 3.25 3.37
CA LEU A 219 -19.87 3.32 4.28
C LEU A 219 -20.30 3.75 5.69
N GLN A 220 -21.28 4.65 5.83
CA GLN A 220 -21.89 4.97 7.13
C GLN A 220 -22.63 3.78 7.76
N ARG A 221 -23.34 2.96 6.95
CA ARG A 221 -23.95 1.71 7.44
C ARG A 221 -22.88 0.70 7.86
N PHE A 222 -21.83 0.57 7.06
CA PHE A 222 -20.69 -0.32 7.30
C PHE A 222 -19.93 0.05 8.59
N ILE A 223 -19.81 1.35 8.90
CA ILE A 223 -19.31 1.88 10.18
C ILE A 223 -20.21 1.47 11.35
N LYS A 224 -21.54 1.61 11.22
CA LYS A 224 -22.50 1.28 12.29
C LYS A 224 -22.63 -0.23 12.57
N GLU A 225 -22.27 -1.05 11.58
CA GLU A 225 -22.29 -2.51 11.63
C GLU A 225 -20.87 -3.13 11.69
N GLY A 226 -19.87 -2.38 12.17
CA GLY A 226 -18.46 -2.76 12.16
C GLY A 226 -17.60 -2.10 13.24
N VAL A 227 -16.28 -2.24 13.10
CA VAL A 227 -15.24 -1.60 13.92
C VAL A 227 -14.73 -0.36 13.19
N ALA A 228 -14.92 0.82 13.77
CA ALA A 228 -14.37 2.07 13.24
C ALA A 228 -14.01 3.04 14.37
N PRO A 229 -12.85 3.73 14.30
CA PRO A 229 -12.63 4.94 15.08
C PRO A 229 -13.44 6.12 14.51
N ALA A 230 -13.33 7.29 15.15
CA ALA A 230 -13.78 8.54 14.55
C ALA A 230 -12.96 8.88 13.28
N TYR A 231 -11.68 8.49 13.27
CA TYR A 231 -10.72 8.67 12.17
C TYR A 231 -9.43 7.87 12.45
N MET A 232 -8.55 7.76 11.46
CA MET A 232 -7.19 7.20 11.56
C MET A 232 -6.16 8.33 11.35
N TYR A 233 -4.98 8.21 11.98
CA TYR A 233 -3.84 9.10 11.71
C TYR A 233 -2.92 8.50 10.63
N PRO A 234 -2.50 9.26 9.62
CA PRO A 234 -1.42 8.85 8.73
C PRO A 234 -0.04 8.86 9.42
N SER A 235 0.96 8.27 8.78
CA SER A 235 2.38 8.58 8.98
C SER A 235 2.68 10.00 8.48
N PHE A 236 3.81 10.56 8.93
CA PHE A 236 4.36 11.79 8.33
C PHE A 236 5.51 11.43 7.35
N PRO A 237 5.57 12.07 6.16
CA PRO A 237 4.57 12.96 5.57
C PRO A 237 3.30 12.22 5.16
N SER A 238 2.17 12.92 5.16
CA SER A 238 0.84 12.36 4.80
C SER A 238 0.63 12.29 3.28
N VAL A 239 1.58 11.68 2.56
CA VAL A 239 1.55 11.46 1.10
C VAL A 239 1.48 9.98 0.73
N THR A 240 1.07 9.73 -0.52
CA THR A 240 0.47 8.46 -0.97
C THR A 240 1.35 7.23 -0.77
N PHE A 241 2.54 7.22 -1.36
CA PHE A 241 3.40 6.03 -1.36
C PHE A 241 3.93 5.66 0.03
N PRO A 242 4.43 6.62 0.85
CA PRO A 242 4.79 6.35 2.24
C PRO A 242 3.65 5.77 3.07
N ASN A 243 2.42 6.24 2.91
CA ASN A 243 1.29 5.79 3.74
C ASN A 243 0.70 4.46 3.26
N HIS A 244 0.56 4.25 1.95
CA HIS A 244 0.20 2.95 1.40
C HIS A 244 1.23 1.85 1.75
N TRP A 245 2.53 2.19 1.86
CA TRP A 245 3.54 1.24 2.31
C TRP A 245 3.58 1.07 3.83
N THR A 246 3.33 2.13 4.61
CA THR A 246 3.09 2.04 6.07
C THR A 246 1.97 1.05 6.36
N ILE A 247 0.81 1.17 5.70
CA ILE A 247 -0.38 0.31 5.91
C ILE A 247 -0.05 -1.18 5.73
N VAL A 248 0.78 -1.54 4.74
CA VAL A 248 1.10 -2.94 4.42
C VAL A 248 2.37 -3.47 5.08
N THR A 249 3.15 -2.66 5.80
CA THR A 249 4.36 -3.12 6.54
C THR A 249 4.31 -2.85 8.05
N GLY A 250 3.44 -1.94 8.48
CA GLY A 250 3.37 -1.44 9.85
C GLY A 250 4.57 -0.60 10.29
N LEU A 251 5.42 -0.20 9.34
CA LEU A 251 6.63 0.59 9.61
C LEU A 251 6.39 2.08 9.36
N TYR A 252 7.16 2.94 10.02
CA TYR A 252 7.24 4.36 9.67
C TYR A 252 8.09 4.60 8.40
N PRO A 253 7.90 5.73 7.69
CA PRO A 253 8.70 6.11 6.52
C PRO A 253 10.21 6.12 6.73
N GLU A 254 10.71 6.55 7.90
CA GLU A 254 12.14 6.46 8.22
C GLU A 254 12.67 5.01 8.29
N SER A 255 11.80 4.03 8.54
CA SER A 255 12.17 2.62 8.74
C SER A 255 11.96 1.75 7.49
N HIS A 256 10.91 2.00 6.69
CA HIS A 256 10.71 1.29 5.41
C HIS A 256 11.35 1.99 4.20
N GLY A 257 11.87 3.21 4.37
CA GLY A 257 12.74 3.86 3.38
C GLY A 257 12.04 4.49 2.17
N ILE A 258 10.70 4.54 2.16
CA ILE A 258 9.92 5.32 1.18
C ILE A 258 9.46 6.58 1.90
N VAL A 259 10.25 7.65 1.78
CA VAL A 259 10.15 8.84 2.63
C VAL A 259 9.35 10.00 2.02
N GLY A 260 8.96 9.85 0.75
CA GLY A 260 8.12 10.78 -0.01
C GLY A 260 7.74 10.16 -1.35
N ASN A 261 6.97 10.89 -2.15
CA ASN A 261 6.69 10.50 -3.54
C ASN A 261 7.87 10.80 -4.49
N SER A 262 8.81 11.66 -4.07
CA SER A 262 10.12 11.91 -4.68
C SER A 262 11.20 12.06 -3.60
N PHE A 263 12.42 11.54 -3.81
CA PHE A 263 13.58 11.78 -2.92
C PHE A 263 14.90 11.26 -3.52
N TRP A 264 16.02 11.89 -3.15
CA TRP A 264 17.38 11.41 -3.44
C TRP A 264 17.94 10.51 -2.33
N ASP A 265 18.53 9.37 -2.70
CA ASP A 265 19.30 8.51 -1.81
C ASP A 265 20.82 8.70 -2.04
N PRO A 266 21.54 9.28 -1.06
CA PRO A 266 22.96 9.59 -1.19
C PRO A 266 23.89 8.37 -0.98
N GLU A 267 23.38 7.18 -0.65
CA GLU A 267 24.21 5.96 -0.54
C GLU A 267 24.33 5.24 -1.89
N ILE A 268 23.28 5.29 -2.72
CA ILE A 268 23.22 4.62 -4.03
C ILE A 268 23.25 5.57 -5.23
N GLU A 269 23.33 6.88 -4.97
CA GLU A 269 23.34 7.98 -5.94
C GLU A 269 22.19 7.90 -6.97
N LYS A 270 20.95 7.83 -6.46
CA LYS A 270 19.72 7.76 -7.28
C LYS A 270 18.58 8.58 -6.70
N GLU A 271 17.67 9.00 -7.57
CA GLU A 271 16.42 9.67 -7.19
C GLU A 271 15.20 8.77 -7.45
N PHE A 272 14.46 8.45 -6.39
CA PHE A 272 13.15 7.81 -6.45
C PHE A 272 12.11 8.79 -6.98
N PHE A 273 11.23 8.36 -7.88
CA PHE A 273 10.11 9.16 -8.39
C PHE A 273 8.90 8.28 -8.69
N TYR A 274 7.79 8.50 -7.98
CA TYR A 274 6.68 7.53 -7.88
C TYR A 274 5.94 7.21 -9.20
N THR A 275 5.90 8.13 -10.17
CA THR A 275 5.26 7.91 -11.48
C THR A 275 6.18 7.30 -12.53
N ASP A 276 7.47 7.13 -12.24
CA ASP A 276 8.45 6.50 -13.12
C ASP A 276 8.75 5.07 -12.61
N PRO A 277 8.28 4.00 -13.31
CA PRO A 277 8.53 2.63 -12.89
C PRO A 277 10.01 2.23 -12.91
N ASP A 278 10.78 2.75 -13.87
CA ASP A 278 12.22 2.46 -14.03
C ASP A 278 13.08 3.18 -12.98
N ARG A 279 12.48 4.12 -12.22
CA ARG A 279 13.07 4.78 -11.05
C ARG A 279 12.40 4.42 -9.71
N SER A 280 11.24 3.78 -9.67
CA SER A 280 10.52 3.45 -8.43
C SER A 280 10.40 1.95 -8.11
N LEU A 281 10.35 1.03 -9.08
CA LEU A 281 10.06 -0.40 -8.81
C LEU A 281 11.30 -1.25 -8.43
N GLN A 282 12.46 -0.63 -8.22
CA GLN A 282 13.70 -1.33 -7.88
C GLN A 282 13.72 -1.69 -6.39
N PRO A 283 14.15 -2.89 -6.00
CA PRO A 283 13.94 -3.41 -4.66
C PRO A 283 14.83 -2.77 -3.59
N HIS A 284 15.82 -1.97 -3.98
CA HIS A 284 16.63 -1.20 -3.03
C HIS A 284 15.83 -0.05 -2.37
N TRP A 285 14.70 0.37 -2.95
CA TRP A 285 13.81 1.35 -2.34
C TRP A 285 12.97 0.78 -1.20
N TRP A 286 12.41 -0.43 -1.40
CA TRP A 286 11.30 -0.97 -0.62
C TRP A 286 11.76 -1.80 0.58
N GLY A 287 11.94 -1.15 1.73
CA GLY A 287 12.23 -1.81 3.01
C GLY A 287 10.99 -2.41 3.68
N GLY A 288 11.21 -3.34 4.62
CA GLY A 288 10.15 -4.04 5.34
C GLY A 288 9.71 -5.35 4.70
N GLU A 289 8.60 -5.92 5.20
CA GLU A 289 7.96 -7.12 4.66
C GLU A 289 6.46 -6.83 4.48
N PRO A 290 5.97 -6.63 3.24
CA PRO A 290 4.58 -6.25 3.02
C PRO A 290 3.59 -7.39 3.33
N LEU A 291 2.32 -7.07 3.54
CA LEU A 291 1.26 -8.03 3.89
C LEU A 291 1.17 -9.23 2.93
N TRP A 292 1.30 -9.01 1.62
CA TRP A 292 1.30 -10.10 0.64
C TRP A 292 2.51 -11.02 0.78
N SER A 293 3.70 -10.49 1.03
CA SER A 293 4.88 -11.30 1.35
C SER A 293 4.75 -12.02 2.70
N THR A 294 4.13 -11.38 3.69
CA THR A 294 3.81 -11.98 4.99
C THR A 294 2.86 -13.18 4.84
N ALA A 295 1.86 -13.07 3.96
CA ALA A 295 0.90 -14.12 3.65
C ALA A 295 1.55 -15.27 2.86
N GLU A 296 2.19 -14.99 1.73
CA GLU A 296 2.76 -16.01 0.83
C GLU A 296 3.90 -16.79 1.50
N ARG A 297 4.72 -16.14 2.33
CA ARG A 297 5.73 -16.80 3.20
C ARG A 297 5.12 -17.87 4.12
N GLN A 298 3.83 -17.74 4.45
CA GLN A 298 3.07 -18.65 5.33
C GLN A 298 2.10 -19.54 4.54
N GLY A 299 2.23 -19.59 3.20
CA GLY A 299 1.37 -20.39 2.33
C GLY A 299 -0.07 -19.86 2.23
N VAL A 300 -0.30 -18.60 2.57
CA VAL A 300 -1.59 -17.91 2.51
C VAL A 300 -1.60 -17.06 1.25
N LYS A 301 -2.43 -17.43 0.27
CA LYS A 301 -2.37 -16.84 -1.08
C LYS A 301 -2.81 -15.38 -1.07
N ALA A 302 -2.07 -14.54 -1.80
CA ALA A 302 -2.35 -13.12 -1.95
C ALA A 302 -2.79 -12.76 -3.38
N ALA A 303 -3.81 -11.91 -3.48
CA ALA A 303 -4.12 -11.14 -4.67
C ALA A 303 -3.89 -9.65 -4.37
N VAL A 304 -3.13 -8.96 -5.21
CA VAL A 304 -2.83 -7.53 -5.03
C VAL A 304 -3.11 -6.80 -6.33
N HIS A 305 -4.05 -5.87 -6.27
CA HIS A 305 -4.58 -5.12 -7.38
C HIS A 305 -4.19 -3.64 -7.24
N MET A 306 -3.18 -3.23 -8.01
CA MET A 306 -2.71 -1.83 -8.12
C MET A 306 -2.18 -1.17 -6.83
N TRP A 307 -1.75 -1.93 -5.82
CA TRP A 307 -1.27 -1.34 -4.56
C TRP A 307 0.15 -0.74 -4.74
N PRO A 308 0.43 0.50 -4.27
CA PRO A 308 1.76 1.10 -4.39
C PRO A 308 2.89 0.19 -3.90
N GLY A 309 3.86 -0.07 -4.78
CA GLY A 309 5.02 -0.94 -4.53
C GLY A 309 4.80 -2.45 -4.73
N SER A 310 3.59 -2.94 -5.02
CA SER A 310 3.37 -4.39 -5.24
C SER A 310 4.02 -4.94 -6.51
N GLU A 311 4.40 -4.07 -7.44
CA GLU A 311 5.09 -4.42 -8.69
C GLU A 311 6.63 -4.49 -8.58
N MET A 312 7.22 -4.27 -7.39
CA MET A 312 8.67 -4.28 -7.19
C MET A 312 9.34 -5.59 -7.67
N LYS A 313 10.50 -5.52 -8.33
CA LYS A 313 11.15 -6.71 -8.92
C LYS A 313 12.67 -6.78 -8.71
N PRO A 314 13.21 -7.92 -8.20
CA PRO A 314 12.50 -9.05 -7.60
C PRO A 314 11.76 -8.68 -6.30
N ALA A 315 10.54 -9.21 -6.14
CA ALA A 315 9.83 -9.18 -4.86
C ALA A 315 10.43 -10.20 -3.88
N PRO A 316 10.31 -10.01 -2.54
CA PRO A 316 10.84 -10.97 -1.56
C PRO A 316 10.15 -12.35 -1.61
N TYR A 317 8.87 -12.35 -1.98
CA TYR A 317 8.03 -13.51 -2.26
C TYR A 317 7.16 -13.21 -3.47
N GLU A 318 6.90 -14.21 -4.32
CA GLU A 318 6.00 -14.10 -5.47
C GLU A 318 4.55 -13.98 -4.98
N ILE A 319 3.80 -13.05 -5.58
CA ILE A 319 2.38 -12.80 -5.26
C ILE A 319 1.53 -13.69 -6.17
N SER A 320 0.64 -14.53 -5.62
CA SER A 320 -0.16 -15.47 -6.41
C SER A 320 -0.98 -14.81 -7.53
N TYR A 321 -1.49 -13.59 -7.31
CA TYR A 321 -2.14 -12.75 -8.32
C TYR A 321 -1.71 -11.29 -8.14
N LEU A 322 -1.16 -10.68 -9.19
CA LEU A 322 -0.72 -9.30 -9.20
C LEU A 322 -1.22 -8.59 -10.45
N ASP A 323 -2.03 -7.55 -10.25
CA ASP A 323 -2.46 -6.65 -11.32
C ASP A 323 -1.68 -5.34 -11.22
N ARG A 324 -1.15 -4.90 -12.36
CA ARG A 324 -0.37 -3.66 -12.47
C ARG A 324 -1.24 -2.42 -12.34
N PHE A 325 -0.65 -1.32 -11.89
CA PHE A 325 -1.32 -0.03 -11.86
C PHE A 325 -1.80 0.39 -13.27
N ASN A 326 -3.09 0.69 -13.38
CA ASN A 326 -3.75 1.23 -14.57
C ASN A 326 -4.82 2.24 -14.11
N LYS A 327 -4.50 3.53 -14.21
CA LYS A 327 -5.38 4.66 -13.81
C LYS A 327 -6.73 4.63 -14.53
N SER A 328 -6.76 4.19 -15.78
CA SER A 328 -7.96 4.22 -16.63
C SER A 328 -8.85 2.97 -16.49
N GLU A 329 -8.62 2.12 -15.48
CA GLU A 329 -9.47 0.94 -15.26
C GLU A 329 -10.82 1.30 -14.60
N PRO A 330 -11.97 0.93 -15.19
CA PRO A 330 -13.29 1.21 -14.61
C PRO A 330 -13.48 0.65 -13.21
N LEU A 331 -14.20 1.40 -12.38
CA LEU A 331 -14.58 1.01 -11.02
C LEU A 331 -15.39 -0.31 -10.94
N THR A 332 -16.06 -0.72 -12.02
CA THR A 332 -16.76 -2.01 -12.16
C THR A 332 -15.76 -3.17 -12.21
N MET A 333 -14.79 -3.12 -13.13
CA MET A 333 -13.73 -4.12 -13.29
C MET A 333 -12.97 -4.40 -11.98
N LYS A 334 -12.77 -3.36 -11.16
CA LYS A 334 -12.12 -3.47 -9.84
C LYS A 334 -12.91 -4.31 -8.83
N VAL A 335 -14.24 -4.33 -8.92
CA VAL A 335 -15.11 -5.22 -8.12
C VAL A 335 -15.11 -6.61 -8.73
N ASP A 336 -15.32 -6.71 -10.05
CA ASP A 336 -15.33 -7.98 -10.78
C ASP A 336 -14.04 -8.78 -10.52
N ARG A 337 -12.89 -8.11 -10.45
CA ARG A 337 -11.58 -8.72 -10.13
C ARG A 337 -11.48 -9.26 -8.70
N ILE A 338 -12.10 -8.59 -7.73
CA ILE A 338 -12.22 -9.10 -6.34
C ILE A 338 -13.12 -10.33 -6.32
N MET A 339 -14.23 -10.32 -7.05
CA MET A 339 -15.17 -11.46 -7.10
C MET A 339 -14.59 -12.65 -7.88
N GLU A 340 -13.90 -12.42 -8.99
CA GLU A 340 -13.14 -13.42 -9.74
C GLU A 340 -12.02 -14.04 -8.90
N CYS A 341 -11.51 -13.33 -7.88
CA CYS A 341 -10.62 -13.88 -6.87
C CYS A 341 -11.36 -14.73 -5.82
N LEU A 342 -12.54 -14.31 -5.34
CA LEU A 342 -13.35 -15.08 -4.40
C LEU A 342 -13.95 -16.36 -5.01
N ASP A 343 -14.31 -16.34 -6.30
CA ASP A 343 -14.99 -17.45 -6.97
C ASP A 343 -14.01 -18.56 -7.46
N LYS A 344 -12.69 -18.44 -7.21
CA LYS A 344 -11.68 -19.47 -7.54
C LYS A 344 -11.84 -20.76 -6.70
N PRO A 345 -11.37 -21.93 -7.18
CA PRO A 345 -11.23 -23.15 -6.36
C PRO A 345 -10.39 -22.94 -5.09
N ILE A 346 -10.70 -23.65 -4.00
CA ILE A 346 -10.14 -23.38 -2.65
C ILE A 346 -8.60 -23.40 -2.55
N ASP A 347 -7.94 -24.23 -3.36
CA ASP A 347 -6.47 -24.36 -3.45
C ASP A 347 -5.82 -23.21 -4.23
N MET A 348 -6.55 -22.62 -5.18
CA MET A 348 -6.14 -21.44 -5.95
C MET A 348 -6.57 -20.12 -5.29
N ARG A 349 -7.65 -20.12 -4.51
CA ARG A 349 -8.30 -18.92 -3.97
C ARG A 349 -7.35 -18.11 -3.07
N PRO A 350 -7.15 -16.80 -3.30
CA PRO A 350 -6.46 -15.93 -2.36
C PRO A 350 -7.24 -15.80 -1.04
N GLN A 351 -6.52 -15.77 0.08
CA GLN A 351 -7.06 -15.44 1.40
C GLN A 351 -6.80 -13.97 1.75
N PHE A 352 -5.74 -13.36 1.23
CA PHE A 352 -5.53 -11.92 1.29
C PHE A 352 -5.84 -11.31 -0.07
N ILE A 353 -6.71 -10.31 -0.11
CA ILE A 353 -6.99 -9.53 -1.32
C ILE A 353 -6.75 -8.05 -0.97
N ALA A 354 -5.94 -7.35 -1.74
CA ALA A 354 -5.71 -5.91 -1.58
C ALA A 354 -6.06 -5.17 -2.87
N SER A 355 -6.81 -4.08 -2.81
CA SER A 355 -7.25 -3.31 -3.97
C SER A 355 -7.23 -1.80 -3.72
N TYR A 356 -6.84 -1.03 -4.73
CA TYR A 356 -6.55 0.40 -4.66
C TYR A 356 -7.44 1.24 -5.60
N PHE A 357 -7.89 2.40 -5.09
CA PHE A 357 -8.86 3.30 -5.72
C PHE A 357 -8.44 4.79 -5.55
N HIS A 358 -8.00 5.44 -6.63
CA HIS A 358 -7.48 6.83 -6.64
C HIS A 358 -8.55 7.95 -6.74
N HIS A 359 -9.82 7.59 -6.90
CA HIS A 359 -10.88 8.43 -7.48
C HIS A 359 -11.29 9.66 -6.63
N VAL A 360 -11.11 9.60 -5.31
CA VAL A 360 -11.43 10.71 -4.40
C VAL A 360 -10.27 11.70 -4.30
N ASP A 361 -9.04 11.20 -4.18
CA ASP A 361 -7.81 12.01 -4.26
C ASP A 361 -7.69 12.76 -5.61
N THR A 362 -7.88 12.06 -6.73
CA THR A 362 -7.78 12.63 -8.10
C THR A 362 -8.71 13.85 -8.27
N ALA A 363 -9.97 13.72 -7.84
CA ALA A 363 -10.93 14.82 -7.85
C ALA A 363 -10.58 15.90 -6.79
N GLY A 364 -10.03 15.48 -5.64
CA GLY A 364 -9.52 16.34 -4.58
C GLY A 364 -8.45 17.30 -5.08
N HIS A 365 -7.46 16.80 -5.83
CA HIS A 365 -6.42 17.62 -6.46
C HIS A 365 -6.97 18.56 -7.53
N LYS A 366 -7.70 18.05 -8.55
CA LYS A 366 -8.12 18.89 -9.70
C LYS A 366 -9.15 19.96 -9.30
N TYR A 367 -10.13 19.61 -8.45
CA TYR A 367 -11.26 20.49 -8.14
C TYR A 367 -11.22 21.11 -6.73
N GLY A 368 -10.50 20.49 -5.79
CA GLY A 368 -10.39 20.90 -4.39
C GLY A 368 -11.32 20.09 -3.47
N PRO A 369 -10.93 19.75 -2.23
CA PRO A 369 -11.64 18.75 -1.40
C PRO A 369 -13.07 19.12 -0.99
N ASN A 370 -13.53 20.34 -1.26
CA ASN A 370 -14.88 20.81 -0.89
C ASN A 370 -15.79 20.99 -2.12
N SER A 371 -15.42 20.43 -3.27
CA SER A 371 -16.12 20.61 -4.55
C SER A 371 -17.27 19.61 -4.78
N THR A 372 -18.09 19.85 -5.82
CA THR A 372 -19.17 18.95 -6.24
C THR A 372 -18.63 17.63 -6.79
N GLU A 373 -17.50 17.70 -7.49
CA GLU A 373 -16.86 16.58 -8.17
C GLU A 373 -16.31 15.58 -7.14
N VAL A 374 -15.68 16.06 -6.06
CA VAL A 374 -15.29 15.22 -4.90
C VAL A 374 -16.52 14.55 -4.27
N ASN A 375 -17.64 15.27 -4.14
CA ASN A 375 -18.89 14.70 -3.63
C ASN A 375 -19.49 13.64 -4.57
N ASN A 376 -19.24 13.72 -5.89
CA ASN A 376 -19.63 12.68 -6.84
C ASN A 376 -18.67 11.47 -6.79
N SER A 377 -17.35 11.67 -6.71
CA SER A 377 -16.39 10.58 -6.47
C SER A 377 -16.72 9.79 -5.19
N ILE A 378 -17.19 10.46 -4.13
CA ILE A 378 -17.65 9.81 -2.89
C ILE A 378 -18.88 8.93 -3.16
N LYS A 379 -19.88 9.40 -3.92
CA LYS A 379 -21.06 8.59 -4.29
C LYS A 379 -20.68 7.36 -5.11
N LEU A 380 -19.81 7.53 -6.11
CA LEU A 380 -19.35 6.43 -6.95
C LEU A 380 -18.69 5.35 -6.09
N ILE A 381 -17.72 5.73 -5.26
CA ILE A 381 -17.03 4.81 -4.35
C ILE A 381 -17.99 4.15 -3.34
N ASP A 382 -19.00 4.85 -2.84
CA ASP A 382 -20.03 4.26 -1.96
C ASP A 382 -20.92 3.25 -2.71
N GLY A 383 -21.28 3.53 -3.97
CA GLY A 383 -22.00 2.61 -4.85
C GLY A 383 -21.19 1.37 -5.23
N MET A 384 -19.88 1.52 -5.47
CA MET A 384 -18.94 0.40 -5.65
C MET A 384 -18.90 -0.50 -4.41
N LEU A 385 -18.81 0.09 -3.21
CA LEU A 385 -18.89 -0.66 -1.96
C LEU A 385 -20.27 -1.33 -1.77
N ALA A 386 -21.36 -0.70 -2.19
CA ALA A 386 -22.70 -1.29 -2.14
C ALA A 386 -22.82 -2.52 -3.05
N HIS A 387 -22.29 -2.44 -4.29
CA HIS A 387 -22.25 -3.56 -5.22
C HIS A 387 -21.45 -4.73 -4.65
N LEU A 388 -20.21 -4.49 -4.20
CA LEU A 388 -19.34 -5.50 -3.59
C LEU A 388 -19.99 -6.15 -2.34
N LEU A 389 -20.69 -5.38 -1.51
CA LEU A 389 -21.38 -5.90 -0.33
C LEU A 389 -22.60 -6.77 -0.70
N SER A 390 -23.35 -6.41 -1.74
CA SER A 390 -24.44 -7.25 -2.27
C SER A 390 -23.89 -8.57 -2.81
N ASP A 391 -22.86 -8.52 -3.63
CA ASP A 391 -22.20 -9.68 -4.24
C ASP A 391 -21.65 -10.70 -3.21
N ILE A 392 -21.22 -10.20 -2.04
CA ILE A 392 -20.77 -10.96 -0.88
C ILE A 392 -21.94 -11.52 -0.05
N GLU A 393 -23.06 -10.80 0.07
CA GLU A 393 -24.27 -11.28 0.74
C GLU A 393 -24.99 -12.35 -0.09
N GLU A 394 -25.14 -12.14 -1.40
CA GLU A 394 -25.74 -13.07 -2.36
C GLU A 394 -24.98 -14.41 -2.46
N ARG A 395 -23.64 -14.37 -2.37
CA ARG A 395 -22.81 -15.59 -2.27
C ARG A 395 -22.74 -16.19 -0.87
N ASN A 396 -23.46 -15.65 0.12
CA ASN A 396 -23.45 -16.08 1.53
C ASN A 396 -22.04 -16.08 2.15
N LEU A 397 -21.20 -15.10 1.77
CA LEU A 397 -19.80 -14.97 2.19
C LEU A 397 -19.60 -14.11 3.44
N THR A 398 -20.67 -13.55 4.01
CA THR A 398 -20.64 -12.70 5.23
C THR A 398 -20.07 -13.41 6.47
N LYS A 399 -19.99 -14.75 6.45
CA LYS A 399 -19.36 -15.59 7.50
C LYS A 399 -17.95 -16.09 7.14
N VAL A 400 -17.42 -15.68 5.98
CA VAL A 400 -16.14 -16.13 5.40
C VAL A 400 -15.18 -14.96 5.21
N VAL A 401 -15.71 -13.84 4.73
CA VAL A 401 -14.95 -12.65 4.31
C VAL A 401 -14.97 -11.60 5.42
N ASN A 402 -13.78 -11.09 5.73
CA ASN A 402 -13.58 -9.81 6.39
C ASN A 402 -13.32 -8.75 5.33
N ILE A 403 -13.90 -7.56 5.50
CA ILE A 403 -13.64 -6.39 4.66
C ILE A 403 -13.07 -5.31 5.56
N VAL A 404 -11.97 -4.70 5.12
CA VAL A 404 -11.32 -3.55 5.77
C VAL A 404 -11.18 -2.45 4.74
N VAL A 405 -11.85 -1.32 4.97
CA VAL A 405 -11.75 -0.10 4.16
C VAL A 405 -10.85 0.89 4.90
N VAL A 406 -9.85 1.42 4.22
CA VAL A 406 -8.94 2.44 4.72
C VAL A 406 -8.84 3.61 3.75
N SER A 407 -8.30 4.72 4.23
CA SER A 407 -7.56 5.65 3.39
C SER A 407 -6.17 5.87 3.98
N ASP A 408 -5.28 6.37 3.15
CA ASP A 408 -3.89 6.60 3.46
C ASP A 408 -3.63 8.01 4.00
N HIS A 409 -4.33 9.03 3.49
CA HIS A 409 -4.36 10.40 4.00
C HIS A 409 -5.69 11.15 3.75
N GLY A 410 -5.78 12.36 4.29
CA GLY A 410 -6.81 13.34 3.94
C GLY A 410 -6.39 14.29 2.81
N MET A 411 -6.98 15.50 2.78
CA MET A 411 -6.80 16.49 1.71
C MET A 411 -7.13 17.92 2.20
N ALA A 412 -6.38 18.95 1.80
CA ALA A 412 -6.59 20.35 2.19
C ALA A 412 -6.68 21.28 0.97
N THR A 413 -7.35 22.43 1.11
CA THR A 413 -7.55 23.38 0.00
C THR A 413 -6.40 24.39 -0.09
N THR A 414 -5.90 24.65 -1.30
CA THR A 414 -4.86 25.65 -1.61
C THR A 414 -5.46 27.02 -1.96
N SER A 415 -4.65 28.06 -2.16
CA SER A 415 -5.06 29.35 -2.78
C SER A 415 -3.86 30.16 -3.24
N ASN A 416 -4.08 31.10 -4.16
CA ASN A 416 -3.09 32.13 -4.54
C ASN A 416 -2.62 32.97 -3.33
N ASP A 417 -3.46 33.12 -2.31
CA ASP A 417 -3.16 33.87 -1.07
C ASP A 417 -2.31 33.07 -0.07
N ARG A 418 -2.05 31.78 -0.33
CA ARG A 418 -1.37 30.85 0.57
C ARG A 418 -0.19 30.15 -0.12
N LEU A 419 0.67 30.95 -0.74
CA LEU A 419 1.86 30.51 -1.46
C LEU A 419 3.14 31.03 -0.80
N ILE A 420 4.15 30.17 -0.75
CA ILE A 420 5.51 30.49 -0.29
C ILE A 420 6.42 30.40 -1.53
N PHE A 421 6.88 31.57 -2.01
CA PHE A 421 7.80 31.66 -3.15
C PHE A 421 9.23 31.39 -2.68
N LEU A 422 9.71 30.17 -2.88
CA LEU A 422 11.01 29.76 -2.31
C LEU A 422 12.19 30.49 -2.99
N ASP A 423 12.05 30.82 -4.27
CA ASP A 423 13.00 31.58 -5.08
C ASP A 423 13.05 33.09 -4.76
N ASP A 424 12.06 33.63 -4.04
CA ASP A 424 12.14 34.97 -3.44
C ASP A 424 13.00 34.97 -2.14
N ILE A 425 13.29 33.79 -1.55
CA ILE A 425 13.93 33.65 -0.23
C ILE A 425 15.37 33.12 -0.36
N ILE A 426 15.61 32.13 -1.23
CA ILE A 426 16.91 31.49 -1.43
C ILE A 426 17.27 31.37 -2.91
N ASP A 427 18.57 31.40 -3.23
CA ASP A 427 19.04 31.12 -4.59
C ASP A 427 18.98 29.61 -4.85
N MET A 428 17.94 29.19 -5.58
CA MET A 428 17.71 27.79 -5.95
C MET A 428 18.88 27.13 -6.69
N LYS A 429 19.80 27.90 -7.29
CA LYS A 429 21.02 27.35 -7.93
C LYS A 429 21.99 26.72 -6.91
N GLN A 430 21.85 27.04 -5.62
CA GLN A 430 22.61 26.44 -4.52
C GLN A 430 22.06 25.07 -4.10
N ILE A 431 20.88 24.68 -4.58
CA ILE A 431 20.28 23.37 -4.32
C ILE A 431 20.77 22.36 -5.38
N GLU A 432 21.08 21.13 -4.95
CA GLU A 432 21.47 20.02 -5.83
C GLU A 432 20.28 19.09 -6.09
N PHE A 433 19.53 18.75 -5.04
CA PHE A 433 18.29 17.96 -5.12
C PHE A 433 17.23 18.51 -4.16
N SER A 434 15.95 18.30 -4.52
CA SER A 434 14.78 18.59 -3.68
C SER A 434 13.97 17.32 -3.44
N ASP A 435 13.88 16.87 -2.19
CA ASP A 435 13.06 15.72 -1.78
C ASP A 435 11.63 16.19 -1.48
N GLY A 436 10.62 15.44 -1.93
CA GLY A 436 9.22 15.62 -1.56
C GLY A 436 8.52 16.86 -2.12
N TRP A 437 7.20 16.91 -1.89
CA TRP A 437 6.27 18.01 -2.16
C TRP A 437 4.96 17.70 -1.41
N PRO A 438 4.19 18.69 -0.88
CA PRO A 438 4.38 20.14 -0.91
C PRO A 438 5.36 20.67 0.15
N LEU A 439 5.84 19.79 1.04
CA LEU A 439 6.98 20.04 1.92
C LEU A 439 8.26 19.72 1.15
N TYR A 440 9.27 20.57 1.26
CA TYR A 440 10.53 20.40 0.53
C TYR A 440 11.68 20.06 1.49
N GLY A 441 12.29 18.90 1.26
CA GLY A 441 13.61 18.57 1.75
C GLY A 441 14.68 19.14 0.82
N LEU A 442 15.60 19.93 1.33
CA LEU A 442 16.65 20.59 0.54
C LEU A 442 18.01 19.94 0.75
N ARG A 443 18.63 19.51 -0.36
CA ARG A 443 20.00 18.99 -0.41
C ARG A 443 20.88 20.03 -1.12
N PRO A 444 21.60 20.90 -0.40
CA PRO A 444 22.39 21.95 -1.01
C PRO A 444 23.70 21.41 -1.60
N LYS A 445 24.21 22.09 -2.62
CA LYS A 445 25.41 21.70 -3.37
C LYS A 445 26.67 21.66 -2.49
N SER A 446 27.61 20.80 -2.84
CA SER A 446 28.92 20.72 -2.19
C SER A 446 29.60 22.10 -2.07
N GLY A 447 29.94 22.49 -0.84
CA GLY A 447 30.51 23.81 -0.51
C GLY A 447 29.51 24.88 -0.05
N VAL A 448 28.20 24.66 -0.22
CA VAL A 448 27.15 25.55 0.34
C VAL A 448 27.02 25.32 1.85
N ASN A 449 26.92 26.40 2.62
CA ASN A 449 26.79 26.33 4.07
C ASN A 449 25.34 26.05 4.50
N LEU A 450 25.03 24.79 4.82
CA LEU A 450 23.73 24.33 5.32
C LEU A 450 23.21 25.15 6.51
N THR A 451 24.09 25.55 7.45
CA THR A 451 23.68 26.35 8.62
C THR A 451 23.25 27.76 8.21
N ALA A 452 23.96 28.40 7.27
CA ALA A 452 23.58 29.72 6.77
C ALA A 452 22.29 29.69 5.93
N LEU A 453 22.07 28.60 5.18
CA LEU A 453 20.81 28.36 4.45
C LEU A 453 19.63 28.17 5.42
N HIS A 454 19.82 27.35 6.46
CA HIS A 454 18.86 27.15 7.54
C HIS A 454 18.56 28.46 8.28
N GLU A 455 19.58 29.22 8.70
CA GLU A 455 19.42 30.52 9.34
C GLU A 455 18.65 31.51 8.46
N THR A 456 18.89 31.53 7.15
CA THR A 456 18.16 32.39 6.21
C THR A 456 16.67 32.03 6.17
N LEU A 457 16.35 30.75 6.01
CA LEU A 457 14.97 30.25 5.97
C LEU A 457 14.25 30.45 7.31
N ALA A 458 14.90 30.14 8.43
CA ALA A 458 14.34 30.30 9.78
C ALA A 458 14.08 31.78 10.13
N ASN A 459 14.95 32.70 9.68
CA ASN A 459 14.70 34.14 9.83
C ASN A 459 13.55 34.65 8.97
N GLU A 460 13.20 33.98 7.86
CA GLU A 460 12.02 34.31 7.05
C GLU A 460 10.74 33.71 7.65
N ALA A 461 10.77 32.43 8.06
CA ALA A 461 9.68 31.77 8.78
C ALA A 461 9.30 32.53 10.07
N ALA A 462 10.27 33.10 10.79
CA ALA A 462 10.03 33.94 11.96
C ALA A 462 9.16 35.20 11.68
N LYS A 463 8.99 35.60 10.41
CA LYS A 463 8.11 36.71 9.99
C LYS A 463 6.70 36.26 9.60
N SER A 464 6.47 34.96 9.38
CA SER A 464 5.24 34.43 8.80
C SER A 464 4.89 33.07 9.43
N PRO A 465 3.82 32.96 10.25
CA PRO A 465 3.48 31.75 11.02
C PRO A 465 2.95 30.58 10.15
N ASN A 466 3.19 30.64 8.84
CA ASN A 466 2.56 29.84 7.80
C ASN A 466 3.44 28.70 7.28
N TRP A 467 4.66 28.56 7.79
CA TRP A 467 5.57 27.45 7.55
C TRP A 467 6.58 27.34 8.69
N ASP A 468 7.15 26.14 8.85
CA ASP A 468 8.25 25.84 9.76
C ASP A 468 9.49 25.39 8.95
N VAL A 469 10.65 25.41 9.61
CA VAL A 469 11.93 24.92 9.06
C VAL A 469 12.56 24.00 10.09
N PHE A 470 13.11 22.87 9.63
CA PHE A 470 13.76 21.88 10.51
C PHE A 470 15.07 21.37 9.91
N LEU A 471 16.06 21.13 10.76
CA LEU A 471 17.22 20.31 10.46
C LEU A 471 16.94 18.88 10.95
N ARG A 472 17.05 17.91 10.04
CA ARG A 472 16.72 16.48 10.26
C ARG A 472 17.35 15.92 11.54
N ASP A 473 18.60 16.27 11.78
CA ASP A 473 19.43 15.73 12.86
C ASP A 473 19.44 16.59 14.15
N VAL A 474 18.61 17.63 14.23
CA VAL A 474 18.65 18.64 15.32
C VAL A 474 17.29 18.87 15.99
N ASP A 475 16.27 19.27 15.22
CA ASP A 475 15.00 19.78 15.75
C ASP A 475 13.74 19.24 15.03
N MET A 476 13.92 18.33 14.06
CA MET A 476 12.84 17.56 13.45
C MET A 476 11.97 16.87 14.53
N PRO A 477 10.64 17.13 14.58
CA PRO A 477 9.76 16.60 15.61
C PRO A 477 9.77 15.07 15.75
N GLU A 478 10.19 14.56 16.91
CA GLU A 478 10.33 13.10 17.17
C GLU A 478 9.05 12.31 16.85
N ARG A 479 7.88 12.89 17.15
CA ARG A 479 6.54 12.30 16.89
C ARG A 479 6.23 12.03 15.41
N TRP A 480 6.98 12.62 14.47
CA TRP A 480 6.80 12.36 13.04
C TRP A 480 7.53 11.10 12.57
N HIS A 481 8.46 10.56 13.36
CA HIS A 481 9.30 9.40 12.98
C HIS A 481 9.93 9.60 11.58
N PHE A 482 10.54 10.76 11.40
CA PHE A 482 11.00 11.28 10.12
C PHE A 482 12.41 11.89 10.20
N SER A 483 13.35 11.19 10.83
CA SER A 483 14.76 11.62 10.88
C SER A 483 15.80 10.52 10.68
N LYS A 484 15.49 9.26 10.99
CA LYS A 484 16.47 8.16 11.05
C LYS A 484 16.76 7.49 9.71
N SER A 485 16.82 8.26 8.61
CA SER A 485 17.12 7.75 7.27
C SER A 485 17.93 8.74 6.42
N PRO A 486 18.98 8.30 5.68
CA PRO A 486 19.77 9.17 4.80
C PRO A 486 18.98 9.72 3.60
N ARG A 487 17.87 9.06 3.25
CA ARG A 487 16.90 9.46 2.20
C ARG A 487 16.08 10.68 2.57
N ILE A 488 16.05 11.05 3.84
CA ILE A 488 15.44 12.29 4.32
C ILE A 488 16.49 13.40 4.17
N ALA A 489 16.19 14.48 3.43
CA ALA A 489 17.10 15.62 3.28
C ALA A 489 17.56 16.18 4.65
N PRO A 490 18.76 16.79 4.74
CA PRO A 490 19.28 17.31 6.00
C PRO A 490 18.52 18.55 6.52
N LEU A 491 17.79 19.25 5.65
CA LEU A 491 17.04 20.47 5.91
C LEU A 491 15.66 20.33 5.27
N TRP A 492 14.60 20.69 5.99
CA TRP A 492 13.21 20.62 5.51
C TRP A 492 12.45 21.93 5.73
N ILE A 493 11.58 22.23 4.78
CA ILE A 493 10.62 23.33 4.82
C ILE A 493 9.22 22.72 4.84
N VAL A 494 8.47 22.94 5.92
CA VAL A 494 7.15 22.32 6.14
C VAL A 494 6.07 23.41 6.17
N PRO A 495 5.24 23.54 5.13
CA PRO A 495 4.14 24.52 5.12
C PRO A 495 3.05 24.11 6.12
N LYS A 496 2.34 25.10 6.70
CA LYS A 496 1.11 24.82 7.45
C LYS A 496 0.02 24.36 6.47
N THR A 497 -0.92 23.55 6.96
CA THR A 497 -1.92 22.91 6.10
C THR A 497 -2.73 23.91 5.26
N GLY A 498 -2.79 23.68 3.95
CA GLY A 498 -3.44 24.54 2.98
C GLY A 498 -2.57 25.68 2.42
N TRP A 499 -1.29 25.78 2.82
CA TRP A 499 -0.26 26.54 2.11
C TRP A 499 0.53 25.63 1.16
N ALA A 500 1.02 26.16 0.05
CA ALA A 500 1.93 25.45 -0.85
C ALA A 500 3.26 26.20 -0.99
N ILE A 501 4.36 25.47 -1.15
CA ILE A 501 5.63 26.03 -1.61
C ILE A 501 5.67 25.92 -3.14
N VAL A 502 6.20 26.96 -3.79
CA VAL A 502 6.15 27.15 -5.25
C VAL A 502 7.31 28.07 -5.66
N THR A 503 7.66 28.12 -6.95
CA THR A 503 8.56 29.14 -7.50
C THR A 503 7.84 30.13 -8.44
N ARG A 504 8.39 31.34 -8.62
CA ARG A 504 7.81 32.37 -9.53
C ARG A 504 7.67 31.92 -10.99
N PRO A 505 8.51 31.02 -11.54
CA PRO A 505 8.27 30.39 -12.85
C PRO A 505 7.09 29.42 -12.89
N GLU A 506 6.86 28.62 -11.84
CA GLU A 506 5.77 27.63 -11.78
C GLU A 506 4.39 28.32 -11.76
N HIS A 507 4.21 29.31 -10.89
CA HIS A 507 2.96 30.08 -10.79
C HIS A 507 3.22 31.45 -10.17
N ASP A 508 2.73 32.53 -10.80
CA ASP A 508 2.82 33.88 -10.25
C ASP A 508 1.46 34.60 -10.33
N PRO A 509 0.72 34.71 -9.21
CA PRO A 509 -0.57 35.42 -9.15
C PRO A 509 -0.51 36.90 -9.57
N SER A 510 0.68 37.51 -9.66
CA SER A 510 0.82 38.88 -10.22
C SER A 510 0.82 38.91 -11.75
N LYS A 511 1.07 37.76 -12.41
CA LYS A 511 1.09 37.59 -13.87
C LYS A 511 -0.12 36.83 -14.41
N THR A 512 -0.80 36.03 -13.58
CA THR A 512 -1.96 35.22 -14.00
C THR A 512 -3.15 35.34 -13.04
N ASN A 513 -4.35 35.49 -13.60
CA ASN A 513 -5.62 35.41 -12.87
C ASN A 513 -6.10 33.95 -12.67
N LYS A 514 -5.33 32.94 -13.12
CA LYS A 514 -5.65 31.54 -12.83
C LYS A 514 -5.53 31.27 -11.31
N PRO A 515 -6.39 30.42 -10.73
CA PRO A 515 -6.13 29.85 -9.42
C PRO A 515 -4.90 28.94 -9.49
N TYR A 516 -4.17 28.82 -8.38
CA TYR A 516 -3.11 27.83 -8.21
C TYR A 516 -3.65 26.41 -8.43
N SER A 517 -2.80 25.56 -8.98
CA SER A 517 -3.06 24.13 -9.20
C SER A 517 -1.94 23.32 -8.52
N PRO A 518 -2.26 22.21 -7.83
CA PRO A 518 -3.61 21.67 -7.62
C PRO A 518 -4.44 22.50 -6.62
N ARG A 519 -5.76 22.31 -6.66
CA ARG A 519 -6.73 22.93 -5.74
C ARG A 519 -6.84 22.19 -4.40
N GLY A 520 -6.54 20.90 -4.41
CA GLY A 520 -6.31 20.09 -3.22
C GLY A 520 -4.83 19.75 -3.08
N LEU A 521 -4.33 19.68 -1.84
CA LEU A 521 -3.02 19.17 -1.51
C LEU A 521 -3.02 18.47 -0.14
N HIS A 522 -2.07 17.56 0.07
CA HIS A 522 -1.90 16.74 1.28
C HIS A 522 -0.40 16.64 1.61
N GLY A 523 0.04 15.76 2.51
CA GLY A 523 1.45 15.64 2.93
C GLY A 523 1.83 16.38 4.20
N TYR A 524 1.00 17.33 4.64
CA TYR A 524 1.18 18.12 5.86
C TYR A 524 1.23 17.28 7.16
N ASP A 525 1.42 17.97 8.29
CA ASP A 525 1.41 17.41 9.64
C ASP A 525 0.28 16.38 9.84
N ASN A 526 0.66 15.15 10.15
CA ASN A 526 -0.22 13.98 10.21
C ASN A 526 -1.29 14.05 11.31
N MET A 527 -1.10 14.91 12.31
CA MET A 527 -2.07 15.15 13.38
C MET A 527 -3.16 16.18 13.00
N HIS A 528 -2.99 16.92 11.90
CA HIS A 528 -3.91 17.98 11.52
C HIS A 528 -5.28 17.41 11.06
N PRO A 529 -6.44 17.98 11.48
CA PRO A 529 -7.75 17.40 11.18
C PRO A 529 -8.05 17.15 9.69
N LEU A 530 -7.49 17.97 8.79
CA LEU A 530 -7.66 17.79 7.35
C LEU A 530 -6.80 16.67 6.74
N MET A 531 -5.81 16.13 7.45
CA MET A 531 -4.96 15.01 7.01
C MET A 531 -5.45 13.65 7.53
N ARG A 532 -6.42 13.64 8.44
CA ARG A 532 -6.99 12.41 9.03
C ARG A 532 -7.67 11.53 7.98
N SER A 533 -7.30 10.26 7.97
CA SER A 533 -7.82 9.20 7.10
C SER A 533 -8.96 8.41 7.76
N ILE A 534 -9.54 7.45 7.04
CA ILE A 534 -10.60 6.55 7.55
C ILE A 534 -10.05 5.15 7.82
N PHE A 535 -10.70 4.44 8.74
CA PHE A 535 -10.58 2.99 8.93
C PHE A 535 -11.97 2.44 9.25
N VAL A 536 -12.39 1.36 8.58
CA VAL A 536 -13.62 0.62 8.89
C VAL A 536 -13.40 -0.86 8.62
N ALA A 537 -13.68 -1.73 9.59
CA ALA A 537 -13.47 -3.17 9.47
C ALA A 537 -14.70 -3.98 9.92
N ARG A 538 -15.11 -4.97 9.13
CA ARG A 538 -16.25 -5.84 9.43
C ARG A 538 -16.02 -7.26 8.93
N GLY A 539 -16.40 -8.25 9.73
CA GLY A 539 -16.36 -9.67 9.35
C GLY A 539 -16.23 -10.57 10.58
N PRO A 540 -16.11 -11.91 10.38
CA PRO A 540 -15.92 -12.87 11.45
C PRO A 540 -14.75 -12.58 12.41
N ALA A 541 -13.68 -11.96 11.92
CA ALA A 541 -12.51 -11.58 12.72
C ALA A 541 -12.67 -10.24 13.46
N PHE A 542 -13.77 -9.51 13.25
CA PHE A 542 -14.02 -8.19 13.82
C PHE A 542 -15.30 -8.14 14.68
N PRO A 543 -15.39 -8.96 15.74
CA PRO A 543 -16.50 -8.91 16.69
C PRO A 543 -16.48 -7.59 17.47
N HIS A 544 -17.63 -6.95 17.57
CA HIS A 544 -17.81 -5.63 18.20
C HIS A 544 -19.14 -5.58 18.96
N PRO A 545 -19.25 -4.83 20.07
CA PRO A 545 -20.53 -4.50 20.65
C PRO A 545 -21.39 -3.69 19.65
N PRO A 546 -22.70 -3.96 19.51
CA PRO A 546 -23.58 -3.15 18.68
C PRO A 546 -23.55 -1.68 19.14
N GLY A 547 -23.32 -0.76 18.19
CA GLY A 547 -23.25 0.67 18.48
C GLY A 547 -21.99 1.11 19.26
N SER A 548 -20.84 0.51 18.96
CA SER A 548 -19.54 0.90 19.52
C SER A 548 -18.64 1.62 18.50
N ARG A 549 -17.64 2.34 19.01
CA ARG A 549 -16.46 2.83 18.26
C ARG A 549 -15.19 2.30 18.92
N VAL A 550 -14.04 2.57 18.32
CA VAL A 550 -12.71 2.41 18.94
C VAL A 550 -11.97 3.74 18.99
N GLU A 551 -10.95 3.85 19.83
CA GLU A 551 -10.09 5.05 19.88
C GLU A 551 -9.34 5.26 18.54
N PRO A 552 -9.09 6.50 18.09
CA PRO A 552 -8.24 6.79 16.94
C PRO A 552 -6.82 6.24 17.11
N PHE A 553 -6.30 5.61 16.06
CA PHE A 553 -4.96 5.01 16.00
C PHE A 553 -4.23 5.39 14.70
N GLY A 554 -2.93 5.06 14.62
CA GLY A 554 -2.11 5.32 13.43
C GLY A 554 -2.16 4.20 12.40
N ASN A 555 -2.03 4.53 11.11
CA ASN A 555 -2.14 3.57 10.01
C ASN A 555 -1.07 2.45 10.02
N TRP A 556 0.02 2.63 10.77
CA TRP A 556 1.00 1.58 11.08
C TRP A 556 0.43 0.39 11.88
N GLU A 557 -0.69 0.55 12.60
CA GLU A 557 -1.37 -0.56 13.28
C GLU A 557 -2.11 -1.51 12.31
N VAL A 558 -2.41 -1.06 11.07
CA VAL A 558 -3.23 -1.82 10.10
C VAL A 558 -2.55 -3.13 9.68
N TYR A 559 -1.21 -3.14 9.58
CA TYR A 559 -0.46 -4.37 9.32
C TYR A 559 -0.75 -5.47 10.34
N SER A 560 -0.72 -5.12 11.63
CA SER A 560 -0.98 -6.06 12.73
C SER A 560 -2.45 -6.48 12.78
N ILE A 561 -3.38 -5.57 12.44
CA ILE A 561 -4.82 -5.86 12.29
C ILE A 561 -5.07 -6.92 11.20
N ILE A 562 -4.51 -6.75 9.99
CA ILE A 562 -4.72 -7.68 8.88
C ILE A 562 -3.98 -9.01 9.12
N CYS A 563 -2.79 -8.98 9.74
CA CYS A 563 -2.15 -10.21 10.20
C CYS A 563 -3.04 -10.97 11.18
N HIS A 564 -3.70 -10.28 12.12
CA HIS A 564 -4.62 -10.92 13.06
C HIS A 564 -5.86 -11.51 12.37
N SER A 565 -6.51 -10.78 11.45
CA SER A 565 -7.74 -11.26 10.78
C SER A 565 -7.51 -12.45 9.85
N LEU A 566 -6.26 -12.67 9.42
CA LEU A 566 -5.81 -13.84 8.66
C LEU A 566 -5.09 -14.89 9.51
N GLY A 567 -4.90 -14.65 10.82
CA GLY A 567 -4.16 -15.56 11.71
C GLY A 567 -2.66 -15.70 11.41
N LEU A 568 -2.09 -14.76 10.64
CA LEU A 568 -0.68 -14.74 10.24
C LEU A 568 0.25 -14.36 11.41
N GLN A 569 1.43 -14.96 11.44
CA GLN A 569 2.55 -14.43 12.22
C GLN A 569 3.10 -13.18 11.52
N GLN A 570 3.16 -12.08 12.27
CA GLN A 570 3.78 -10.83 11.82
C GLN A 570 5.26 -11.02 11.45
N SER A 571 5.82 -10.12 10.64
CA SER A 571 7.18 -10.22 10.13
C SER A 571 8.25 -10.37 11.25
N PRO A 572 9.23 -11.26 11.09
CA PRO A 572 10.30 -11.46 12.08
C PRO A 572 11.28 -10.30 12.20
N ILE A 573 11.29 -9.32 11.29
CA ILE A 573 12.02 -8.05 11.48
C ILE A 573 11.27 -7.02 12.33
N GLY A 574 10.01 -7.31 12.68
CA GLY A 574 9.16 -6.42 13.46
C GLY A 574 8.48 -5.32 12.64
N ASN A 575 7.71 -4.49 13.33
CA ASN A 575 7.03 -3.31 12.82
C ASN A 575 6.83 -2.29 13.98
N ASN A 576 6.23 -1.14 13.69
CA ASN A 576 5.98 -0.08 14.67
C ASN A 576 4.58 -0.13 15.31
N GLY A 577 3.77 -1.15 15.00
CA GLY A 577 2.48 -1.42 15.63
C GLY A 577 2.60 -1.71 17.13
N THR A 578 1.68 -1.14 17.90
CA THR A 578 1.61 -1.23 19.37
C THR A 578 0.41 -2.05 19.86
N MET A 579 -0.58 -2.30 19.00
CA MET A 579 -1.76 -3.10 19.36
C MET A 579 -1.40 -4.58 19.51
N SER A 580 -1.45 -5.09 20.74
CA SER A 580 -1.15 -6.49 21.05
C SER A 580 -2.33 -7.40 20.70
N TRP A 581 -2.27 -8.05 19.55
CA TRP A 581 -3.30 -9.02 19.12
C TRP A 581 -3.13 -10.38 19.81
N GLY A 582 -4.24 -11.06 20.09
CA GLY A 582 -4.23 -12.41 20.67
C GLY A 582 -3.97 -12.50 22.19
N THR A 583 -4.06 -11.39 22.94
CA THR A 583 -4.02 -11.41 24.42
C THR A 583 -5.39 -11.07 25.03
N PRO A 584 -5.73 -11.49 26.27
CA PRO A 584 -7.05 -11.23 26.86
C PRO A 584 -7.42 -9.75 27.07
N ASN A 585 -6.43 -8.85 27.05
CA ASN A 585 -6.61 -7.40 27.17
C ASN A 585 -6.15 -6.68 25.88
N GLY A 586 -6.07 -7.42 24.77
CA GLY A 586 -5.46 -7.00 23.52
C GLY A 586 -6.45 -6.62 22.41
N GLY A 587 -5.93 -6.08 21.32
CA GLY A 587 -6.71 -5.65 20.17
C GLY A 587 -7.56 -4.39 20.41
N PHE A 588 -8.74 -4.34 19.79
CA PHE A 588 -9.62 -3.18 19.81
C PHE A 588 -10.20 -2.88 21.21
N LYS A 589 -10.05 -1.62 21.65
CA LYS A 589 -10.69 -1.08 22.85
C LYS A 589 -11.96 -0.35 22.44
N PHE A 590 -13.11 -0.91 22.82
CA PHE A 590 -14.42 -0.39 22.43
C PHE A 590 -14.97 0.64 23.41
N THR A 591 -15.43 1.77 22.88
CA THR A 591 -16.25 2.78 23.56
C THR A 591 -17.68 2.73 23.00
N ALA A 592 -18.66 3.19 23.78
CA ALA A 592 -20.03 3.31 23.27
C ALA A 592 -20.15 4.52 22.34
N LEU A 593 -20.95 4.42 21.28
CA LEU A 593 -21.40 5.60 20.55
C LEU A 593 -22.13 6.55 21.50
N THR A 594 -21.65 7.78 21.61
CA THR A 594 -22.41 8.90 22.14
C THR A 594 -22.78 9.81 20.97
N ASP A 595 -23.99 10.39 20.99
CA ASP A 595 -24.49 11.20 19.88
C ASP A 595 -23.80 12.59 19.79
N ASP A 596 -23.03 12.99 20.81
CA ASP A 596 -22.49 14.35 20.97
C ASP A 596 -21.04 14.56 20.45
N GLU A 597 -20.22 13.51 20.32
CA GLU A 597 -18.78 13.69 20.03
C GLU A 597 -18.46 14.10 18.58
N ASP A 598 -19.39 13.94 17.64
CA ASP A 598 -19.13 14.18 16.22
C ASP A 598 -19.16 15.67 15.79
N VAL A 599 -19.32 16.63 16.72
CA VAL A 599 -19.73 18.03 16.40
C VAL A 599 -18.58 19.04 16.19
N ASN A 600 -17.48 19.01 16.94
CA ASN A 600 -16.60 20.20 17.11
C ASN A 600 -15.16 20.12 16.57
N ASP A 601 -14.70 18.98 16.05
CA ASP A 601 -13.26 18.73 15.86
C ASP A 601 -12.69 19.09 14.46
N PHE A 602 -13.36 19.98 13.73
CA PHE A 602 -12.91 20.52 12.43
C PHE A 602 -13.03 22.05 12.40
N PRO A 603 -12.04 22.78 11.85
CA PRO A 603 -12.09 24.25 11.80
C PRO A 603 -13.24 24.74 10.91
N ALA A 604 -14.20 25.46 11.52
CA ALA A 604 -15.36 26.02 10.83
C ALA A 604 -14.96 27.17 9.89
N GLY A 605 -14.53 26.82 8.67
CA GLY A 605 -13.87 27.77 7.75
C GLY A 605 -14.02 27.48 6.26
N ALA A 606 -15.15 26.90 5.82
CA ALA A 606 -15.44 26.71 4.38
C ALA A 606 -16.92 26.82 3.96
N SER A 607 -17.88 26.78 4.88
CA SER A 607 -19.31 26.91 4.54
C SER A 607 -19.72 28.39 4.45
N GLY A 608 -19.37 29.02 3.34
CA GLY A 608 -19.59 30.45 3.08
C GLY A 608 -20.34 30.69 1.77
N THR A 609 -21.63 30.36 1.72
CA THR A 609 -22.51 30.61 0.56
C THR A 609 -22.89 32.08 0.43
N THR A 610 -21.92 32.95 0.13
CA THR A 610 -22.16 34.36 -0.21
C THR A 610 -22.81 34.48 -1.59
N ALA A 611 -24.14 34.38 -1.62
CA ALA A 611 -24.92 34.75 -2.80
C ALA A 611 -24.64 36.23 -3.17
N VAL A 612 -24.34 36.50 -4.44
CA VAL A 612 -23.98 37.83 -4.93
C VAL A 612 -25.25 38.67 -5.18
N PRO A 613 -25.49 39.77 -4.46
CA PRO A 613 -26.50 40.75 -4.84
C PRO A 613 -25.95 41.67 -5.97
N PRO A 614 -26.79 42.14 -6.90
CA PRO A 614 -26.35 42.97 -8.01
C PRO A 614 -25.98 44.40 -7.57
N SER A 615 -25.03 45.00 -8.29
CA SER A 615 -24.49 46.34 -8.04
C SER A 615 -25.54 47.45 -8.12
N ALA A 616 -25.55 48.34 -7.12
CA ALA A 616 -26.23 49.64 -7.18
C ALA A 616 -25.29 50.74 -6.69
N SER A 617 -25.27 51.88 -7.37
CA SER A 617 -24.40 53.02 -7.08
C SER A 617 -25.05 53.99 -6.08
N GLY A 618 -24.25 54.56 -5.17
CA GLY A 618 -24.75 55.57 -4.21
C GLY A 618 -23.64 56.16 -3.34
N SER A 619 -23.31 57.43 -3.56
CA SER A 619 -22.41 58.21 -2.72
C SER A 619 -23.18 58.93 -1.60
N GLY A 620 -22.63 58.98 -0.39
CA GLY A 620 -23.21 59.78 0.70
C GLY A 620 -22.52 59.55 2.03
N ALA A 621 -22.12 60.62 2.73
CA ALA A 621 -21.50 60.56 4.04
C ALA A 621 -22.50 60.94 5.16
N SER A 622 -22.31 60.39 6.37
CA SER A 622 -22.25 61.14 7.65
C SER A 622 -22.64 60.31 8.89
N SER A 623 -21.62 59.92 9.65
CA SER A 623 -21.39 60.07 11.10
C SER A 623 -22.51 60.08 12.18
N ILE A 624 -22.08 59.66 13.40
CA ILE A 624 -22.60 59.88 14.78
C ILE A 624 -23.52 58.78 15.39
N PRO A 625 -23.41 58.44 16.72
CA PRO A 625 -23.69 57.09 17.24
C PRO A 625 -24.55 57.04 18.54
N SER A 626 -24.38 55.99 19.38
CA SER A 626 -24.99 55.70 20.71
C SER A 626 -26.51 55.43 20.70
N ASP A 627 -27.10 54.54 21.51
CA ASP A 627 -26.72 53.84 22.76
C ASP A 627 -27.08 52.32 22.66
N SER A 628 -26.45 51.33 23.30
CA SER A 628 -26.16 51.03 24.73
C SER A 628 -27.32 50.38 25.52
N PHE A 629 -26.98 49.62 26.58
CA PHE A 629 -27.81 48.75 27.45
C PHE A 629 -28.19 47.32 26.97
N SER A 630 -27.49 46.34 27.56
CA SER A 630 -27.95 44.98 27.93
C SER A 630 -28.84 45.06 29.23
N PRO A 631 -29.21 44.00 29.99
CA PRO A 631 -28.84 42.55 29.95
C PRO A 631 -30.01 41.56 30.29
N VAL A 632 -29.68 40.34 30.76
CA VAL A 632 -30.53 39.38 31.52
C VAL A 632 -31.59 38.63 30.67
N ILE A 633 -31.43 37.36 30.28
CA ILE A 633 -31.28 36.09 31.06
C ILE A 633 -32.52 35.74 31.91
N THR A 634 -33.30 34.74 31.50
CA THR A 634 -33.79 33.67 32.40
C THR A 634 -34.36 32.48 31.61
N SER A 635 -34.42 31.31 32.23
CA SER A 635 -34.80 30.03 31.63
C SER A 635 -35.87 29.30 32.46
N SER A 636 -36.77 28.60 31.76
CA SER A 636 -37.66 27.55 32.27
C SER A 636 -38.33 26.89 31.04
N THR A 637 -38.17 25.59 30.74
CA THR A 637 -38.82 24.42 31.38
C THR A 637 -40.35 24.55 31.46
N SER A 638 -41.19 23.55 31.18
CA SER A 638 -41.10 22.22 30.53
C SER A 638 -42.55 21.66 30.45
N LEU A 639 -42.77 20.35 30.24
CA LEU A 639 -44.08 19.64 30.11
C LEU A 639 -44.73 19.79 28.72
N GLY A 640 -45.47 18.79 28.20
CA GLY A 640 -45.73 17.44 28.72
C GLY A 640 -46.61 16.63 27.76
N ASP A 641 -46.59 15.30 27.88
CA ASP A 641 -47.12 14.36 26.88
C ASP A 641 -48.66 14.26 26.80
N ASN A 642 -49.18 13.78 25.66
CA ASN A 642 -50.41 12.97 25.62
C ASN A 642 -50.54 12.13 24.33
N GLU A 643 -51.20 10.98 24.43
CA GLU A 643 -51.34 9.98 23.36
C GLU A 643 -52.70 9.96 22.65
N LYS A 644 -52.70 9.51 21.38
CA LYS A 644 -53.75 8.75 20.65
C LYS A 644 -55.22 9.29 20.64
N ALA A 645 -55.80 9.44 19.43
CA ALA A 645 -56.77 8.46 18.88
C ALA A 645 -57.59 8.92 17.62
N ILE A 646 -57.86 7.96 16.71
CA ILE A 646 -59.07 7.77 15.85
C ILE A 646 -59.36 8.72 14.64
N LEU A 647 -58.98 8.19 13.45
CA LEU A 647 -59.76 7.94 12.21
C LEU A 647 -60.93 8.85 11.70
N SER A 648 -60.81 9.14 10.40
CA SER A 648 -61.84 9.08 9.32
C SER A 648 -62.87 10.22 9.08
N HIS A 649 -62.94 10.66 7.81
CA HIS A 649 -64.16 10.95 7.05
C HIS A 649 -63.88 10.75 5.53
N ILE A 650 -64.90 10.59 4.68
CA ILE A 650 -64.84 10.00 3.32
C ILE A 650 -65.81 10.70 2.34
N SER A 651 -65.57 10.58 1.02
CA SER A 651 -66.43 10.94 -0.15
C SER A 651 -66.56 12.44 -0.48
N GLU A 652 -66.83 12.88 -1.72
CA GLU A 652 -67.26 12.20 -2.97
C GLU A 652 -66.25 12.43 -4.14
N ALA A 653 -66.08 11.64 -5.22
CA ALA A 653 -66.72 10.46 -5.85
C ALA A 653 -67.66 10.69 -7.06
N LYS A 654 -67.11 10.63 -8.30
CA LYS A 654 -67.71 10.30 -9.65
C LYS A 654 -66.71 10.69 -10.78
N SER A 655 -66.70 10.21 -12.03
CA SER A 655 -67.19 9.01 -12.79
C SER A 655 -66.89 9.30 -14.29
N VAL A 656 -66.70 8.41 -15.28
CA VAL A 656 -66.71 6.92 -15.48
C VAL A 656 -65.92 6.66 -16.82
N GLN A 657 -65.15 5.57 -17.01
CA GLN A 657 -65.47 4.33 -17.80
C GLN A 657 -66.10 4.55 -19.21
N ALA A 658 -65.85 3.76 -20.28
CA ALA A 658 -65.12 2.48 -20.41
C ALA A 658 -64.70 2.14 -21.88
N ASP A 659 -63.96 1.05 -22.03
CA ASP A 659 -63.94 0.01 -23.11
C ASP A 659 -63.45 0.24 -24.58
N GLU A 660 -62.66 -0.76 -25.00
CA GLU A 660 -62.28 -1.29 -26.35
C GLU A 660 -63.51 -1.60 -27.25
N PRO A 661 -63.43 -1.72 -28.62
CA PRO A 661 -62.60 -2.78 -29.25
C PRO A 661 -62.11 -2.68 -30.74
N VAL A 662 -61.05 -3.47 -31.04
CA VAL A 662 -60.87 -4.36 -32.24
C VAL A 662 -60.64 -3.80 -33.68
N THR A 663 -59.46 -4.16 -34.24
CA THR A 663 -59.02 -4.49 -35.64
C THR A 663 -59.67 -3.81 -36.89
N GLU A 664 -58.97 -3.52 -38.00
CA GLU A 664 -58.18 -4.46 -38.83
C GLU A 664 -57.20 -3.78 -39.85
N THR A 665 -56.28 -4.60 -40.40
CA THR A 665 -55.22 -4.42 -41.43
C THR A 665 -55.31 -3.31 -42.52
N ALA A 666 -54.15 -2.79 -43.00
CA ALA A 666 -53.58 -3.11 -44.35
C ALA A 666 -52.51 -2.13 -44.95
N VAL A 667 -51.37 -2.70 -45.40
CA VAL A 667 -50.65 -2.43 -46.69
C VAL A 667 -49.88 -1.10 -46.95
N THR A 668 -48.54 -1.18 -46.75
CA THR A 668 -47.38 -0.68 -47.56
C THR A 668 -47.38 0.63 -48.36
N SER A 669 -46.24 1.35 -48.29
CA SER A 669 -45.33 1.50 -49.46
C SER A 669 -43.89 1.83 -49.02
N THR A 670 -42.90 1.68 -49.91
CA THR A 670 -41.45 1.83 -49.67
C THR A 670 -40.81 2.76 -50.71
N HIS A 671 -39.58 3.26 -50.45
CA HIS A 671 -38.46 3.52 -51.40
C HIS A 671 -37.55 4.70 -50.97
N PRO A 672 -36.30 4.84 -51.52
CA PRO A 672 -35.39 3.79 -52.02
C PRO A 672 -33.91 3.95 -51.58
N ARG A 673 -33.12 2.91 -51.86
CA ARG A 673 -31.65 2.90 -51.93
C ARG A 673 -31.20 3.03 -53.40
N PRO A 674 -30.10 3.71 -53.74
CA PRO A 674 -29.59 3.77 -55.12
C PRO A 674 -28.45 2.76 -55.39
N THR A 675 -28.51 2.05 -56.52
CA THR A 675 -27.38 1.29 -57.10
C THR A 675 -27.52 1.18 -58.64
N VAL A 676 -26.49 1.67 -59.36
CA VAL A 676 -25.88 1.13 -60.60
C VAL A 676 -26.76 0.71 -61.80
N ASP A 677 -26.49 1.26 -63.00
CA ASP A 677 -26.18 0.46 -64.21
C ASP A 677 -25.54 1.27 -65.37
N GLU A 678 -25.02 0.56 -66.39
CA GLU A 678 -24.05 1.00 -67.43
C GLU A 678 -24.70 1.45 -68.78
N PRO A 679 -23.94 1.92 -69.82
CA PRO A 679 -23.50 0.96 -70.86
C PRO A 679 -22.20 1.25 -71.68
N ALA A 680 -21.39 0.19 -71.85
CA ALA A 680 -20.41 -0.21 -72.88
C ALA A 680 -20.05 0.66 -74.11
N THR A 681 -18.74 0.72 -74.45
CA THR A 681 -18.11 0.09 -75.66
C THR A 681 -16.57 0.27 -75.70
N ALA A 682 -15.86 -0.55 -76.51
CA ALA A 682 -14.38 -0.60 -76.65
C ALA A 682 -13.93 -0.15 -78.08
N PRO A 683 -12.62 -0.04 -78.49
CA PRO A 683 -11.60 -1.12 -78.42
C PRO A 683 -10.09 -0.74 -78.29
N SER A 684 -9.22 -1.76 -78.10
CA SER A 684 -7.78 -1.89 -78.53
C SER A 684 -6.69 -0.92 -77.97
N SER A 685 -5.39 -1.28 -77.85
CA SER A 685 -4.63 -2.57 -77.84
C SER A 685 -3.12 -2.33 -77.49
N VAL A 686 -2.27 -3.39 -77.51
CA VAL A 686 -0.79 -3.41 -77.70
C VAL A 686 0.18 -3.34 -76.48
N VAL A 687 0.72 -4.53 -76.14
CA VAL A 687 2.15 -4.92 -75.87
C VAL A 687 2.91 -4.45 -74.60
N ALA A 688 3.65 -5.41 -74.00
CA ALA A 688 4.74 -5.23 -73.03
C ALA A 688 6.10 -5.68 -73.64
N PRO A 689 7.24 -5.12 -73.18
CA PRO A 689 8.19 -5.86 -72.32
C PRO A 689 8.86 -4.93 -71.26
N THR A 690 9.89 -5.25 -70.45
CA THR A 690 10.86 -6.38 -70.37
C THR A 690 11.37 -6.56 -68.93
N ASP A 691 11.98 -7.71 -68.61
CA ASP A 691 12.83 -8.00 -67.43
C ASP A 691 14.33 -7.78 -67.80
N PRO A 692 15.28 -7.53 -66.86
CA PRO A 692 16.21 -8.63 -66.53
C PRO A 692 16.83 -8.63 -65.09
N ALA A 693 16.46 -9.64 -64.31
CA ALA A 693 17.31 -10.77 -63.85
C ALA A 693 18.62 -10.56 -63.01
N VAL A 694 18.77 -11.48 -62.01
CA VAL A 694 20.03 -11.96 -61.34
C VAL A 694 20.65 -11.00 -60.29
N SER A 695 21.05 -11.43 -59.09
CA SER A 695 21.58 -12.75 -58.62
C SER A 695 21.15 -13.19 -57.20
N ARG A 696 21.39 -14.47 -56.88
CA ARG A 696 21.49 -15.04 -55.51
C ARG A 696 22.91 -15.61 -55.30
N PRO A 697 23.42 -15.57 -54.06
CA PRO A 697 23.86 -16.79 -53.38
C PRO A 697 23.41 -16.81 -51.90
N ALA A 698 23.44 -17.90 -51.14
CA ALA A 698 23.42 -19.33 -51.46
C ALA A 698 22.84 -20.08 -50.23
N VAL A 699 22.36 -21.31 -50.40
CA VAL A 699 21.93 -22.14 -49.25
C VAL A 699 23.14 -22.91 -48.72
N VAL A 700 23.33 -22.87 -47.40
CA VAL A 700 24.12 -23.86 -46.66
C VAL A 700 23.17 -24.54 -45.69
N ASP A 701 23.16 -25.87 -45.74
CA ASP A 701 22.46 -26.75 -44.81
C ASP A 701 23.47 -27.21 -43.76
N ASP A 702 23.16 -27.03 -42.47
CA ASP A 702 23.82 -27.75 -41.39
C ASP A 702 22.81 -28.09 -40.30
N SER A 703 22.87 -29.34 -39.84
CA SER A 703 21.81 -29.98 -39.07
C SER A 703 22.24 -30.22 -37.63
N THR A 704 22.01 -29.22 -36.78
CA THR A 704 22.14 -29.36 -35.32
C THR A 704 20.79 -29.15 -34.63
N GLY A 705 20.48 -29.99 -33.64
CA GLY A 705 19.11 -30.20 -33.17
C GLY A 705 18.56 -29.06 -32.32
N ASN A 706 17.35 -28.59 -32.66
CA ASN A 706 16.54 -27.75 -31.78
C ASN A 706 16.16 -28.54 -30.52
N LYS A 707 16.82 -28.23 -29.40
CA LYS A 707 16.40 -28.68 -28.06
C LYS A 707 15.01 -28.15 -27.75
N THR A 708 14.16 -29.01 -27.21
CA THR A 708 12.81 -28.67 -26.74
C THR A 708 12.86 -27.75 -25.50
N GLU A 709 11.76 -27.04 -25.23
CA GLU A 709 11.68 -26.12 -24.09
C GLU A 709 12.00 -26.80 -22.74
N ALA A 710 11.55 -28.05 -22.57
CA ALA A 710 11.85 -28.86 -21.39
C ALA A 710 13.35 -29.19 -21.23
N GLU A 711 14.09 -29.37 -22.33
CA GLU A 711 15.53 -29.60 -22.31
C GLU A 711 16.30 -28.32 -21.96
N LYS A 712 15.88 -27.17 -22.50
CA LYS A 712 16.41 -25.85 -22.10
C LYS A 712 16.19 -25.62 -20.60
N GLN A 713 15.01 -25.96 -20.08
CA GLN A 713 14.66 -25.78 -18.67
C GLN A 713 15.48 -26.70 -17.75
N GLN A 714 15.67 -27.99 -18.10
CA GLN A 714 16.59 -28.86 -17.35
C GLN A 714 18.06 -28.40 -17.40
N GLU A 715 18.49 -27.76 -18.48
CA GLU A 715 19.86 -27.27 -18.62
C GLU A 715 20.08 -25.98 -17.81
N ALA A 716 19.07 -25.11 -17.75
CA ALA A 716 19.01 -23.95 -16.85
C ALA A 716 18.99 -24.39 -15.37
N GLU A 717 18.18 -25.37 -15.00
CA GLU A 717 18.17 -25.96 -13.64
C GLU A 717 19.53 -26.55 -13.26
N LYS A 718 20.20 -27.28 -14.17
CA LYS A 718 21.57 -27.78 -13.95
C LYS A 718 22.60 -26.67 -13.79
N HIS A 719 22.45 -25.55 -14.50
CA HIS A 719 23.32 -24.38 -14.33
C HIS A 719 23.06 -23.63 -13.01
N GLY A 720 21.80 -23.42 -12.65
CA GLY A 720 21.41 -22.87 -11.35
C GLY A 720 21.92 -23.71 -10.18
N PHE A 721 21.70 -25.03 -10.24
CA PHE A 721 22.19 -25.97 -9.23
C PHE A 721 23.72 -25.99 -9.14
N LYS A 722 24.45 -26.00 -10.26
CA LYS A 722 25.92 -25.85 -10.25
C LYS A 722 26.37 -24.55 -9.59
N SER A 723 25.78 -23.41 -9.98
CA SER A 723 26.12 -22.09 -9.43
C SER A 723 25.88 -22.03 -7.91
N TRP A 724 24.73 -22.54 -7.45
CA TRP A 724 24.42 -22.67 -6.03
C TRP A 724 25.41 -23.57 -5.28
N LEU A 725 25.82 -24.68 -5.87
CA LEU A 725 26.78 -25.62 -5.28
C LEU A 725 28.21 -25.03 -5.25
N GLU A 726 28.57 -24.19 -6.22
CA GLU A 726 29.80 -23.38 -6.26
C GLU A 726 29.80 -22.31 -5.15
N TYR A 727 28.69 -21.57 -5.02
CA TYR A 727 28.47 -20.60 -3.94
C TYR A 727 28.58 -21.26 -2.56
N MET A 728 27.93 -22.41 -2.37
CA MET A 728 27.97 -23.16 -1.11
C MET A 728 29.38 -23.70 -0.80
N LYS A 729 30.15 -24.17 -1.80
CA LYS A 729 31.57 -24.52 -1.62
C LYS A 729 32.41 -23.32 -1.18
N ASN A 730 32.20 -22.15 -1.79
CA ASN A 730 32.96 -20.94 -1.47
C ASN A 730 32.58 -20.38 -0.09
N LYS A 731 31.30 -20.43 0.29
CA LYS A 731 30.83 -20.05 1.64
C LYS A 731 31.33 -21.04 2.70
N ALA A 732 31.37 -22.33 2.41
CA ALA A 732 31.99 -23.33 3.28
C ALA A 732 33.50 -23.10 3.47
N LYS A 733 34.25 -22.76 2.40
CA LYS A 733 35.67 -22.34 2.50
C LYS A 733 35.83 -21.08 3.37
N SER A 734 34.99 -20.07 3.21
CA SER A 734 35.03 -18.84 4.01
C SER A 734 34.79 -19.13 5.51
N ILE A 735 33.85 -20.02 5.81
CA ILE A 735 33.57 -20.46 7.19
C ILE A 735 34.74 -21.27 7.77
N THR A 736 35.32 -22.23 7.03
CA THR A 736 36.47 -23.00 7.54
C THR A 736 37.74 -22.16 7.67
N GLN A 737 37.93 -21.15 6.82
CA GLN A 737 38.98 -20.15 6.96
C GLN A 737 38.77 -19.30 8.23
N SER A 738 37.55 -18.78 8.43
CA SER A 738 37.21 -17.99 9.63
C SER A 738 37.39 -18.79 10.92
N ILE A 739 37.02 -20.08 10.93
CA ILE A 739 37.25 -20.98 12.07
C ILE A 739 38.75 -21.25 12.26
N SER A 740 39.53 -21.43 11.18
CA SER A 740 40.99 -21.62 11.24
C SER A 740 41.70 -20.41 11.83
N ASP A 741 41.31 -19.20 11.41
CA ASP A 741 41.93 -17.96 11.88
C ASP A 741 41.47 -17.59 13.30
N TRP A 742 40.22 -17.89 13.67
CA TRP A 742 39.77 -17.86 15.07
C TRP A 742 40.57 -18.83 15.95
N TRP A 743 40.80 -20.06 15.49
CA TRP A 743 41.56 -21.07 16.25
C TRP A 743 43.02 -20.65 16.49
N LYS A 744 43.69 -20.08 15.46
CA LYS A 744 45.04 -19.50 15.60
C LYS A 744 45.08 -18.38 16.63
N ASN A 745 44.12 -17.45 16.55
CA ASN A 745 44.01 -16.31 17.46
C ASN A 745 43.68 -16.74 18.91
N PHE A 746 42.98 -17.86 19.10
CA PHE A 746 42.62 -18.37 20.42
C PHE A 746 43.75 -19.15 21.13
N TRP A 747 44.71 -19.70 20.39
CA TRP A 747 45.75 -20.58 20.96
C TRP A 747 47.20 -20.09 20.88
N GLY A 748 47.52 -19.12 20.02
CA GLY A 748 48.80 -18.40 20.05
C GLY A 748 50.03 -19.24 19.65
N SER A 749 50.28 -19.31 18.33
CA SER A 749 51.35 -20.05 17.62
C SER A 749 51.36 -21.57 17.81
#